data_AF-L8JJK2-F1
#
_entry.id   AF-L8JJK2-F1
#
_cell.length_a   1.000
_cell.length_b   1.000
_cell.length_c   1.000
_cell.angle_alpha   90.00
_cell.angle_beta   90.00
_cell.angle_gamma   90.00
#
_symmetry.space_group_name_H-M   'P 1'
#
loop_
_entity.id
_entity.type
_entity.pdbx_description
1 polymer ?
#
loop_
_entity_poly.entity_id
_entity_poly.type
_entity_poly.pdbx_seq_one_letter_code
_entity_poly.pdbx_strand_id
1 'polypeptide(L)'
;MAEITLPQGAPSTCKAGETVSQKLNFKVTSTANIRYNFSFYTTTNPLANPLDGVPGGNSNECLIWVGEVGDAGGLPNSQSANGDLCADVTKSQDAVYQEEVITFFCQDTDGDSFVDLDYCATWDQNDDNLCSSGGEIQSGLLPAPGAPSKCNCETVTIPVKVLPSEPVLEKAINGDATRPESDIFAGNDSFSFDLKVTNPNTNTSLVITELVEKFGGEEFLISGSLSSSTVSLNEDQVVLVNAVDNDGRCLASGSETIAPGATYICTVTLRWKSLILVDTDSSIEGVREDKVSQFGVHWKFDDGPEAYMGPSNSLTVSISDVPPIISIAKVASPTSIPETGPTGFDYVHYYVTYSNESGWDQIHVKDTDFIDLVQEMNTISEPKPVGYTGCAINGLTYTQGSGCDYGVNMGTLYSSINAGDVYKNTVKVIPTDEEGTSGELKTAAASISVENVNPVVTLKKYVRAGLAPEVNPLDPAGYHDMSTSVDEYQLTDLSRAPVVTFLFVVSNSSFENFEIMDFVDFAQAETFGLNPPAQVFDSNIADTVPVDDTCSGLIGSSVAVNESVACTMSFKVAGDDSDSVDNIAWVLVSDGEQEAGGSIGQGFDTDDAMVEFNPVGNSIALGLDMSATVKLSVTAHADNVEVLSFEPLSDVIVMVATEDPNAAETTLDEPLFSGTFDQFTVANIDCSSTTIDPGYTYSCSFTFTPKGEYTATAGLQVLNDTLKVRVRDDDGTVQELSAVITVEAQ
;
A
#
# COMPACT_ATOMS: atom_id res chain seq x y z
N MET A 1 -45.72 82.35 53.29
CA MET A 1 -45.13 80.99 53.21
C MET A 1 -46.10 80.15 52.44
N ALA A 2 -45.60 79.32 51.54
CA ALA A 2 -46.46 78.44 50.77
C ALA A 2 -46.13 76.99 51.09
N GLU A 3 -47.16 76.23 51.41
CA GLU A 3 -47.12 74.80 51.65
C GLU A 3 -47.52 74.10 50.34
N ILE A 4 -46.63 73.27 49.81
CA ILE A 4 -46.82 72.55 48.53
C ILE A 4 -47.09 71.07 48.85
N THR A 5 -48.17 70.52 48.29
CA THR A 5 -48.56 69.12 48.48
C THR A 5 -49.00 68.47 47.17
N LEU A 6 -49.01 67.13 47.09
CA LEU A 6 -49.53 66.42 45.91
C LEU A 6 -51.04 66.16 46.02
N PRO A 7 -51.81 66.30 44.92
CA PRO A 7 -53.18 65.80 44.82
C PRO A 7 -53.22 64.28 45.00
N GLN A 8 -54.35 63.77 45.52
CA GLN A 8 -54.55 62.34 45.71
C GLN A 8 -54.55 61.60 44.36
N GLY A 9 -53.65 60.64 44.20
CA GLY A 9 -53.53 59.84 42.96
C GLY A 9 -52.69 60.46 41.84
N ALA A 10 -52.05 61.62 42.08
CA ALA A 10 -51.11 62.22 41.14
C ALA A 10 -49.84 61.35 40.97
N PRO A 11 -49.17 61.39 39.80
CA PRO A 11 -47.89 60.72 39.62
C PRO A 11 -46.90 61.17 40.68
N SER A 12 -46.20 60.24 41.30
CA SER A 12 -45.29 60.50 42.41
C SER A 12 -43.84 60.21 42.04
N THR A 13 -43.49 60.22 40.74
CA THR A 13 -42.14 59.90 40.28
C THR A 13 -41.69 60.76 39.10
N CYS A 14 -40.41 61.09 39.01
CA CYS A 14 -39.75 61.68 37.83
C CYS A 14 -38.32 61.15 37.68
N LYS A 15 -37.72 61.10 36.49
CA LYS A 15 -36.31 60.71 36.29
C LYS A 15 -35.38 61.88 36.59
N ALA A 16 -34.32 61.61 37.36
CA ALA A 16 -33.29 62.60 37.66
C ALA A 16 -32.77 63.27 36.38
N GLY A 17 -32.75 64.60 36.37
CA GLY A 17 -32.24 65.38 35.24
C GLY A 17 -33.26 65.69 34.14
N GLU A 18 -34.50 65.22 34.24
CA GLU A 18 -35.55 65.53 33.27
C GLU A 18 -36.42 66.71 33.73
N THR A 19 -37.01 67.45 32.79
CA THR A 19 -38.04 68.45 33.09
C THR A 19 -39.41 67.77 33.10
N VAL A 20 -40.15 67.89 34.19
CA VAL A 20 -41.47 67.25 34.37
C VAL A 20 -42.57 68.26 34.65
N SER A 21 -43.78 67.97 34.16
CA SER A 21 -45.00 68.71 34.51
C SER A 21 -45.86 67.88 35.46
N GLN A 22 -46.11 68.38 36.66
CA GLN A 22 -46.84 67.70 37.73
C GLN A 22 -47.97 68.57 38.25
N LYS A 23 -49.08 67.95 38.66
CA LYS A 23 -50.17 68.66 39.36
C LYS A 23 -49.80 68.82 40.83
N LEU A 24 -49.73 70.05 41.33
CA LEU A 24 -49.42 70.38 42.72
C LEU A 24 -50.58 71.16 43.36
N ASN A 25 -50.74 71.01 44.67
CA ASN A 25 -51.62 71.85 45.48
C ASN A 25 -50.77 72.87 46.23
N PHE A 26 -51.21 74.12 46.23
CA PHE A 26 -50.56 75.23 46.92
C PHE A 26 -51.44 75.75 48.03
N LYS A 27 -50.90 75.91 49.23
CA LYS A 27 -51.52 76.65 50.31
C LYS A 27 -50.65 77.83 50.71
N VAL A 28 -51.12 79.03 50.44
CA VAL A 28 -50.38 80.27 50.67
C VAL A 28 -50.91 80.96 51.91
N THR A 29 -50.04 81.10 52.92
CA THR A 29 -50.33 81.80 54.17
C THR A 29 -49.58 83.15 54.20
N SER A 30 -50.32 84.23 54.45
CA SER A 30 -49.76 85.57 54.65
C SER A 30 -49.82 86.00 56.11
N THR A 31 -48.75 86.63 56.60
CA THR A 31 -48.73 87.30 57.92
C THR A 31 -49.07 88.79 57.82
N ALA A 32 -49.12 89.34 56.61
CA ALA A 32 -49.44 90.72 56.30
C ALA A 32 -50.92 90.88 55.98
N ASN A 33 -51.49 92.06 56.27
CA ASN A 33 -52.93 92.31 56.09
C ASN A 33 -53.41 91.92 54.69
N ILE A 34 -52.70 92.36 53.64
CA ILE A 34 -52.95 92.00 52.23
C ILE A 34 -51.60 91.94 51.50
N ARG A 35 -51.44 90.97 50.60
CA ARG A 35 -50.38 90.84 49.59
C ARG A 35 -51.06 90.77 48.23
N TYR A 36 -50.69 91.65 47.31
CA TYR A 36 -51.34 91.73 46.02
C TYR A 36 -50.59 90.92 44.96
N ASN A 37 -51.27 90.46 43.91
CA ASN A 37 -50.65 89.87 42.71
C ASN A 37 -49.64 88.76 43.02
N PHE A 38 -50.09 87.72 43.73
CA PHE A 38 -49.19 86.65 44.17
C PHE A 38 -48.80 85.71 43.01
N SER A 39 -47.50 85.42 42.87
CA SER A 39 -46.97 84.56 41.81
C SER A 39 -45.82 83.67 42.27
N PHE A 40 -45.63 82.55 41.55
CA PHE A 40 -44.61 81.55 41.81
C PHE A 40 -43.64 81.36 40.64
N TYR A 41 -42.35 81.41 40.96
CA TYR A 41 -41.26 81.20 40.03
C TYR A 41 -40.44 79.96 40.44
N THR A 42 -40.14 79.08 39.49
CA THR A 42 -39.10 78.02 39.58
C THR A 42 -38.34 78.00 38.26
N THR A 43 -37.36 77.12 38.12
CA THR A 43 -36.63 76.92 36.88
C THR A 43 -36.87 75.52 36.30
N THR A 44 -36.87 75.44 34.97
CA THR A 44 -36.74 74.16 34.25
C THR A 44 -35.30 73.84 33.86
N ASN A 45 -34.39 74.78 34.09
CA ASN A 45 -32.96 74.69 33.80
C ASN A 45 -32.17 74.43 35.10
N PRO A 46 -31.40 73.32 35.19
CA PRO A 46 -30.61 72.97 36.37
C PRO A 46 -29.56 73.99 36.80
N LEU A 47 -29.18 74.89 35.89
CA LEU A 47 -28.11 75.87 36.12
C LEU A 47 -28.63 77.28 36.40
N ALA A 48 -29.96 77.48 36.39
CA ALA A 48 -30.57 78.79 36.61
C ALA A 48 -31.12 78.90 38.04
N ASN A 49 -31.12 80.10 38.62
CA ASN A 49 -31.73 80.34 39.92
C ASN A 49 -33.12 80.97 39.73
N PRO A 50 -34.17 80.53 40.45
CA PRO A 50 -35.46 81.21 40.43
C PRO A 50 -35.38 82.72 40.77
N LEU A 51 -34.35 83.17 41.49
CA LEU A 51 -34.04 84.58 41.76
C LEU A 51 -33.65 85.41 40.52
N ASP A 52 -33.16 84.76 39.46
CA ASP A 52 -32.76 85.45 38.23
C ASP A 52 -33.98 86.03 37.49
N GLY A 53 -35.19 85.64 37.91
CA GLY A 53 -36.45 86.17 37.39
C GLY A 53 -36.66 85.80 35.93
N VAL A 54 -37.40 86.62 35.18
CA VAL A 54 -37.62 86.44 33.74
C VAL A 54 -36.40 86.98 32.98
N PRO A 55 -35.53 86.16 32.37
CA PRO A 55 -34.38 86.66 31.62
C PRO A 55 -34.88 87.32 30.32
N GLY A 56 -34.67 88.63 30.18
CA GLY A 56 -34.80 89.31 28.89
C GLY A 56 -36.20 89.40 28.24
N GLY A 57 -37.28 89.13 28.97
CA GLY A 57 -38.65 89.33 28.48
C GLY A 57 -39.29 88.15 27.74
N ASN A 58 -38.68 86.96 27.76
CA ASN A 58 -39.36 85.72 27.37
C ASN A 58 -39.95 85.05 28.62
N SER A 59 -41.27 85.05 28.69
CA SER A 59 -42.08 84.70 29.87
C SER A 59 -42.07 83.24 30.32
N ASN A 60 -41.45 82.33 29.57
CA ASN A 60 -41.76 80.90 29.66
C ASN A 60 -40.69 80.04 30.35
N GLU A 61 -39.58 80.62 30.81
CA GLU A 61 -38.46 79.84 31.37
C GLU A 61 -38.42 79.81 32.90
N CYS A 62 -39.05 80.78 33.59
CA CYS A 62 -38.98 80.88 35.06
C CYS A 62 -40.31 81.20 35.78
N LEU A 63 -41.37 81.65 35.08
CA LEU A 63 -42.69 81.84 35.68
C LEU A 63 -43.53 80.59 35.43
N ILE A 64 -43.98 79.94 36.50
CA ILE A 64 -44.77 78.71 36.36
C ILE A 64 -46.25 78.99 36.53
N TRP A 65 -46.58 79.86 37.49
CA TRP A 65 -47.95 79.92 37.98
C TRP A 65 -48.25 81.29 38.58
N VAL A 66 -49.43 81.79 38.23
CA VAL A 66 -50.01 83.03 38.74
C VAL A 66 -51.30 82.62 39.41
N GLY A 67 -51.50 83.01 40.67
CA GLY A 67 -52.78 82.74 41.30
C GLY A 67 -53.86 83.54 40.59
N GLU A 68 -54.89 82.87 40.07
CA GLU A 68 -56.09 83.54 39.59
C GLU A 68 -57.24 83.39 40.60
N VAL A 69 -58.13 84.37 40.63
CA VAL A 69 -59.31 84.37 41.53
C VAL A 69 -60.29 83.23 41.19
N GLY A 70 -60.14 82.57 40.03
CA GLY A 70 -60.96 81.44 39.56
C GLY A 70 -60.40 80.04 39.84
N ASP A 71 -59.09 79.91 40.08
CA ASP A 71 -58.39 78.60 40.09
C ASP A 71 -58.54 77.82 41.40
N ALA A 72 -59.09 78.43 42.46
CA ALA A 72 -59.26 77.83 43.78
C ALA A 72 -60.35 76.72 43.85
N GLY A 73 -60.71 76.06 42.74
CA GLY A 73 -61.66 74.94 42.70
C GLY A 73 -63.07 75.28 43.21
N GLY A 74 -63.46 76.56 43.16
CA GLY A 74 -64.73 77.06 43.71
C GLY A 74 -64.74 77.26 45.23
N LEU A 75 -63.59 77.18 45.91
CA LEU A 75 -63.45 77.57 47.31
C LEU A 75 -63.27 79.11 47.41
N PRO A 76 -63.91 79.80 48.37
CA PRO A 76 -63.96 81.27 48.47
C PRO A 76 -62.64 81.92 48.95
N ASN A 77 -61.49 81.28 48.74
CA ASN A 77 -60.26 81.56 49.46
C ASN A 77 -59.21 82.34 48.62
N SER A 78 -59.37 82.43 47.30
CA SER A 78 -58.66 83.44 46.48
C SER A 78 -59.58 84.65 46.34
N GLN A 79 -59.08 85.83 46.71
CA GLN A 79 -59.81 87.08 46.61
C GLN A 79 -59.02 88.02 45.72
N SER A 80 -59.72 88.89 45.00
CA SER A 80 -59.11 90.12 44.51
C SER A 80 -59.50 91.26 45.45
N ALA A 81 -58.54 91.73 46.22
CA ALA A 81 -58.68 92.86 47.12
C ALA A 81 -58.64 94.21 46.37
N ASN A 82 -58.02 94.26 45.19
CA ASN A 82 -57.94 95.43 44.31
C ASN A 82 -58.91 95.38 43.09
N GLY A 83 -59.63 94.28 42.90
CA GLY A 83 -60.64 94.09 41.84
C GLY A 83 -60.12 93.60 40.48
N ASP A 84 -58.89 93.10 40.43
CA ASP A 84 -58.26 92.46 39.27
C ASP A 84 -58.42 90.92 39.25
N LEU A 85 -57.84 90.24 38.25
CA LEU A 85 -57.93 88.78 38.08
C LEU A 85 -56.87 88.00 38.87
N CYS A 86 -55.81 88.66 39.31
CA CYS A 86 -54.76 88.01 40.06
C CYS A 86 -55.18 87.83 41.51
N ALA A 87 -54.70 86.76 42.10
CA ALA A 87 -55.08 86.40 43.45
C ALA A 87 -54.25 87.20 44.45
N ASP A 88 -54.97 87.78 45.41
CA ASP A 88 -54.42 88.44 46.57
C ASP A 88 -54.53 87.54 47.80
N VAL A 89 -53.55 87.62 48.69
CA VAL A 89 -53.49 86.79 49.90
C VAL A 89 -53.54 87.68 51.14
N THR A 90 -54.49 87.41 52.04
CA THR A 90 -54.71 88.22 53.25
C THR A 90 -54.27 87.51 54.52
N LYS A 91 -54.12 88.25 55.62
CA LYS A 91 -53.78 87.67 56.94
C LYS A 91 -54.88 86.79 57.53
N SER A 92 -56.13 87.06 57.18
CA SER A 92 -57.30 86.44 57.81
C SER A 92 -57.63 85.05 57.26
N GLN A 93 -57.09 84.67 56.11
CA GLN A 93 -57.47 83.46 55.41
C GLN A 93 -56.32 82.97 54.51
N ASP A 94 -56.00 81.68 54.61
CA ASP A 94 -55.06 81.03 53.69
C ASP A 94 -55.69 80.85 52.31
N ALA A 95 -54.93 81.12 51.25
CA ALA A 95 -55.35 80.84 49.88
C ALA A 95 -54.94 79.41 49.51
N VAL A 96 -55.85 78.62 48.94
CA VAL A 96 -55.61 77.22 48.58
C VAL A 96 -55.94 77.01 47.11
N TYR A 97 -54.99 76.47 46.36
CA TYR A 97 -55.08 76.14 44.94
C TYR A 97 -54.85 74.65 44.78
N GLN A 98 -55.62 74.01 43.90
CA GLN A 98 -55.64 72.56 43.79
C GLN A 98 -55.39 72.12 42.34
N GLU A 99 -54.57 71.10 42.19
CA GLU A 99 -54.25 70.47 40.89
C GLU A 99 -53.60 71.40 39.85
N GLU A 100 -52.83 72.40 40.31
CA GLU A 100 -52.11 73.33 39.43
C GLU A 100 -50.98 72.62 38.69
N VAL A 101 -50.89 72.78 37.37
CA VAL A 101 -49.86 72.12 36.56
C VAL A 101 -48.57 72.94 36.60
N ILE A 102 -47.54 72.37 37.20
CA ILE A 102 -46.25 73.01 37.45
C ILE A 102 -45.17 72.24 36.70
N THR A 103 -44.37 72.94 35.91
CA THR A 103 -43.23 72.37 35.19
C THR A 103 -41.94 72.74 35.88
N PHE A 104 -41.14 71.75 36.29
CA PHE A 104 -39.91 71.95 37.04
C PHE A 104 -38.83 70.94 36.63
N PHE A 105 -37.58 71.22 36.99
CA PHE A 105 -36.46 70.31 36.82
C PHE A 105 -36.45 69.25 37.94
N CYS A 106 -36.47 67.96 37.58
CA CYS A 106 -36.44 66.86 38.53
C CYS A 106 -35.02 66.67 39.08
N GLN A 107 -34.78 67.13 40.31
CA GLN A 107 -33.51 67.02 40.99
C GLN A 107 -33.70 66.66 42.47
N ASP A 108 -32.76 65.91 43.01
CA ASP A 108 -32.63 65.56 44.42
C ASP A 108 -31.22 66.00 44.85
N THR A 109 -31.16 67.11 45.59
CA THR A 109 -29.92 67.79 45.97
C THR A 109 -29.44 67.33 47.33
N ASP A 110 -30.34 66.91 48.23
CA ASP A 110 -30.00 66.48 49.58
C ASP A 110 -29.90 64.95 49.76
N GLY A 111 -30.28 64.18 48.74
CA GLY A 111 -30.13 62.73 48.64
C GLY A 111 -31.25 61.94 49.31
N ASP A 112 -32.39 62.58 49.61
CA ASP A 112 -33.52 61.92 50.27
C ASP A 112 -34.47 61.18 49.31
N SER A 113 -34.13 61.15 48.02
CA SER A 113 -34.87 60.53 46.91
C SER A 113 -36.18 61.24 46.54
N PHE A 114 -36.42 62.45 47.03
CA PHE A 114 -37.55 63.28 46.64
C PHE A 114 -37.07 64.53 45.89
N VAL A 115 -37.98 65.17 45.16
CA VAL A 115 -37.63 66.36 44.39
C VAL A 115 -37.44 67.54 45.33
N ASP A 116 -36.27 68.17 45.21
CA ASP A 116 -35.97 69.48 45.78
C ASP A 116 -36.42 70.58 44.82
N LEU A 117 -37.61 71.13 45.08
CA LEU A 117 -38.17 72.21 44.29
C LEU A 117 -37.67 73.55 44.82
N ASP A 118 -36.72 74.15 44.11
CA ASP A 118 -36.30 75.53 44.32
C ASP A 118 -37.38 76.48 43.81
N TYR A 119 -37.90 77.37 44.64
CA TYR A 119 -38.93 78.32 44.21
C TYR A 119 -38.75 79.71 44.82
N CYS A 120 -39.32 80.71 44.16
CA CYS A 120 -39.48 82.06 44.64
C CYS A 120 -40.96 82.45 44.57
N ALA A 121 -41.56 82.74 45.72
CA ALA A 121 -42.90 83.30 45.82
C ALA A 121 -42.82 84.82 45.92
N THR A 122 -43.50 85.53 45.02
CA THR A 122 -43.45 86.99 44.91
C THR A 122 -44.82 87.62 45.09
N TRP A 123 -44.85 88.91 45.44
CA TRP A 123 -46.08 89.68 45.60
C TRP A 123 -45.81 91.18 45.44
N ASP A 124 -46.85 91.96 45.20
CA ASP A 124 -46.84 93.41 45.33
C ASP A 124 -47.31 93.87 46.72
N GLN A 125 -46.68 94.94 47.18
CA GLN A 125 -47.04 95.66 48.41
C GLN A 125 -48.16 96.66 48.17
N ASN A 126 -48.33 97.10 46.92
CA ASN A 126 -49.31 98.09 46.52
C ASN A 126 -50.51 97.41 45.85
N ASP A 127 -51.65 98.07 45.87
CA ASP A 127 -52.91 97.65 45.24
C ASP A 127 -52.91 97.86 43.71
N ASP A 128 -51.74 97.77 43.07
CA ASP A 128 -51.57 97.94 41.64
C ASP A 128 -52.39 96.87 40.88
N ASN A 129 -53.20 97.31 39.92
CA ASN A 129 -54.04 96.43 39.11
C ASN A 129 -53.23 95.89 37.93
N LEU A 130 -52.52 94.78 38.16
CA LEU A 130 -51.59 94.20 37.19
C LEU A 130 -52.26 93.16 36.27
N CYS A 131 -53.46 92.69 36.64
CA CYS A 131 -54.16 91.60 35.97
C CYS A 131 -55.57 92.00 35.52
N SER A 132 -55.67 92.80 34.46
CA SER A 132 -56.94 93.38 34.01
C SER A 132 -57.93 92.37 33.40
N SER A 133 -59.23 92.58 33.61
CA SER A 133 -60.32 91.75 33.08
C SER A 133 -60.41 91.83 31.55
N GLY A 134 -59.85 90.86 30.82
CA GLY A 134 -60.09 90.70 29.38
C GLY A 134 -58.88 90.34 28.49
N GLY A 135 -57.74 89.97 29.04
CA GLY A 135 -56.58 89.50 28.28
C GLY A 135 -55.72 88.49 29.05
N GLU A 136 -54.83 87.78 28.33
CA GLU A 136 -53.83 86.88 28.91
C GLU A 136 -52.98 87.62 29.96
N ILE A 137 -52.68 86.96 31.08
CA ILE A 137 -51.83 87.53 32.14
C ILE A 137 -50.46 87.87 31.56
N GLN A 138 -50.08 89.15 31.63
CA GLN A 138 -48.76 89.60 31.20
C GLN A 138 -47.73 89.30 32.29
N SER A 139 -47.18 88.09 32.24
CA SER A 139 -46.06 87.58 33.05
C SER A 139 -44.89 88.55 33.27
N GLY A 140 -44.58 89.43 32.31
CA GLY A 140 -43.53 90.46 32.44
C GLY A 140 -43.89 91.67 33.31
N LEU A 141 -45.15 91.80 33.74
CA LEU A 141 -45.64 92.87 34.62
C LEU A 141 -45.87 92.37 36.07
N LEU A 142 -45.78 91.07 36.31
CA LEU A 142 -45.92 90.51 37.65
C LEU A 142 -44.69 90.82 38.52
N PRO A 143 -44.86 90.81 39.87
CA PRO A 143 -43.74 91.01 40.78
C PRO A 143 -42.63 89.99 40.54
N ALA A 144 -41.49 90.45 40.01
CA ALA A 144 -40.34 89.60 39.76
C ALA A 144 -39.52 89.35 41.06
N PRO A 145 -38.83 88.20 41.16
CA PRO A 145 -37.85 87.95 42.22
C PRO A 145 -36.71 88.99 42.23
N GLY A 146 -36.18 89.35 43.41
CA GLY A 146 -34.98 90.22 43.50
C GLY A 146 -34.92 91.21 44.67
N ALA A 147 -36.03 91.52 45.33
CA ALA A 147 -36.05 92.35 46.54
C ALA A 147 -36.58 91.55 47.75
N PRO A 148 -35.86 91.44 48.89
CA PRO A 148 -36.31 90.66 50.05
C PRO A 148 -37.65 91.10 50.65
N SER A 149 -38.06 92.34 50.40
CA SER A 149 -39.35 92.86 50.85
C SER A 149 -40.54 92.42 49.99
N LYS A 150 -40.31 91.79 48.83
CA LYS A 150 -41.35 91.45 47.83
C LYS A 150 -41.26 90.01 47.31
N CYS A 151 -40.34 89.21 47.86
CA CYS A 151 -40.08 87.85 47.43
C CYS A 151 -39.64 86.99 48.62
N ASN A 152 -40.03 85.72 48.64
CA ASN A 152 -39.52 84.68 49.52
C ASN A 152 -39.05 83.50 48.68
N CYS A 153 -37.76 83.18 48.71
CA CYS A 153 -37.20 82.05 47.97
C CYS A 153 -36.74 80.97 48.93
N GLU A 154 -37.19 79.75 48.68
CA GLU A 154 -36.95 78.58 49.52
C GLU A 154 -36.80 77.34 48.62
N THR A 155 -36.12 76.33 49.13
CA THR A 155 -36.13 74.97 48.58
C THR A 155 -37.10 74.15 49.40
N VAL A 156 -38.01 73.44 48.74
CA VAL A 156 -38.95 72.54 49.42
C VAL A 156 -38.91 71.17 48.79
N THR A 157 -38.72 70.16 49.63
CA THR A 157 -38.86 68.76 49.25
C THR A 157 -40.33 68.45 48.99
N ILE A 158 -40.68 68.16 47.74
CA ILE A 158 -42.04 67.74 47.36
C ILE A 158 -42.09 66.21 47.27
N PRO A 159 -43.23 65.55 47.58
CA PRO A 159 -43.33 64.08 47.61
C PRO A 159 -43.37 63.42 46.22
N VAL A 160 -42.59 63.94 45.26
CA VAL A 160 -42.31 63.35 43.95
C VAL A 160 -40.96 62.64 44.07
N LYS A 161 -40.95 61.31 43.96
CA LYS A 161 -39.76 60.48 44.06
C LYS A 161 -38.88 60.61 42.81
N VAL A 162 -37.60 60.90 43.00
CA VAL A 162 -36.63 60.96 41.90
C VAL A 162 -36.15 59.54 41.57
N LEU A 163 -36.47 59.07 40.38
CA LEU A 163 -35.97 57.81 39.83
C LEU A 163 -34.53 58.01 39.33
N PRO A 164 -33.61 57.10 39.64
CA PRO A 164 -32.26 57.17 39.15
C PRO A 164 -32.19 56.95 37.64
N SER A 165 -31.08 57.40 37.06
CA SER A 165 -30.63 56.96 35.74
C SER A 165 -30.34 55.47 35.74
N GLU A 166 -30.63 54.85 34.60
CA GLU A 166 -30.40 53.42 34.36
C GLU A 166 -28.88 53.11 34.40
N PRO A 167 -28.47 51.88 34.77
CA PRO A 167 -27.05 51.53 34.82
C PRO A 167 -26.39 51.60 33.43
N VAL A 168 -25.05 51.59 33.39
CA VAL A 168 -24.29 51.47 32.13
C VAL A 168 -23.58 50.12 32.11
N LEU A 169 -23.79 49.36 31.03
CA LEU A 169 -23.25 48.00 30.86
C LEU A 169 -22.06 47.99 29.91
N GLU A 170 -20.96 47.39 30.34
CA GLU A 170 -19.78 47.14 29.51
C GLU A 170 -19.30 45.71 29.72
N LYS A 171 -19.01 45.00 28.61
CA LYS A 171 -18.44 43.67 28.61
C LYS A 171 -17.03 43.72 28.03
N ALA A 172 -16.08 43.07 28.70
CA ALA A 172 -14.70 42.93 28.23
C ALA A 172 -14.28 41.45 28.23
N ILE A 173 -13.48 41.04 27.26
CA ILE A 173 -12.87 39.71 27.25
C ILE A 173 -11.58 39.71 28.07
N ASN A 174 -11.36 38.63 28.82
CA ASN A 174 -10.15 38.40 29.59
C ASN A 174 -9.38 37.23 28.97
N GLY A 175 -8.36 37.56 28.17
CA GLY A 175 -7.56 36.61 27.39
C GLY A 175 -7.81 36.72 25.90
N ASP A 176 -7.45 35.66 25.17
CA ASP A 176 -7.56 35.63 23.71
C ASP A 176 -8.99 35.39 23.26
N ALA A 177 -9.41 36.13 22.23
CA ALA A 177 -10.72 35.97 21.60
C ALA A 177 -10.77 34.80 20.62
N THR A 178 -9.64 34.19 20.29
CA THR A 178 -9.57 33.09 19.32
C THR A 178 -8.69 32.00 19.88
N ARG A 179 -9.11 30.75 19.71
CA ARG A 179 -8.34 29.55 20.06
C ARG A 179 -8.34 28.55 18.92
N PRO A 180 -7.26 27.80 18.69
CA PRO A 180 -7.29 26.65 17.79
C PRO A 180 -8.07 25.51 18.42
N GLU A 181 -8.76 24.69 17.63
CA GLU A 181 -9.48 23.51 18.15
C GLU A 181 -8.56 22.48 18.82
N SER A 182 -7.27 22.43 18.44
CA SER A 182 -6.27 21.62 19.14
C SER A 182 -6.10 22.02 20.62
N ASP A 183 -6.24 23.31 20.95
CA ASP A 183 -6.27 23.78 22.34
C ASP A 183 -7.55 23.28 23.05
N ILE A 184 -8.69 23.31 22.35
CA ILE A 184 -9.99 22.85 22.86
C ILE A 184 -9.92 21.35 23.17
N PHE A 185 -9.33 20.55 22.28
CA PHE A 185 -9.10 19.12 22.48
C PHE A 185 -8.16 18.84 23.67
N ALA A 186 -7.11 19.65 23.83
CA ALA A 186 -6.21 19.57 24.98
C ALA A 186 -6.85 20.02 26.32
N GLY A 187 -8.11 20.47 26.30
CA GLY A 187 -8.87 20.89 27.48
C GLY A 187 -8.76 22.38 27.82
N ASN A 188 -8.18 23.19 26.93
CA ASN A 188 -8.15 24.65 27.04
C ASN A 188 -9.36 25.29 26.34
N ASP A 189 -10.55 24.86 26.75
CA ASP A 189 -11.84 25.16 26.12
C ASP A 189 -12.60 26.31 26.81
N SER A 190 -11.89 27.19 27.52
CA SER A 190 -12.47 28.24 28.35
C SER A 190 -12.26 29.65 27.80
N PHE A 191 -13.33 30.45 27.85
CA PHE A 191 -13.35 31.89 27.56
C PHE A 191 -13.85 32.65 28.79
N SER A 192 -13.14 33.71 29.18
CA SER A 192 -13.50 34.52 30.36
C SER A 192 -13.88 35.94 29.96
N PHE A 193 -14.89 36.48 30.62
CA PHE A 193 -15.42 37.82 30.35
C PHE A 193 -15.71 38.57 31.64
N ASP A 194 -15.35 39.85 31.67
CA ASP A 194 -15.74 40.77 32.74
C ASP A 194 -17.06 41.46 32.35
N LEU A 195 -18.08 41.25 33.19
CA LEU A 195 -19.37 41.92 33.10
C LEU A 195 -19.34 43.12 34.05
N LYS A 196 -19.36 44.34 33.50
CA LYS A 196 -19.26 45.58 34.27
C LYS A 196 -20.60 46.30 34.29
N VAL A 197 -21.12 46.55 35.48
CA VAL A 197 -22.34 47.35 35.69
C VAL A 197 -21.95 48.62 36.44
N THR A 198 -22.05 49.77 35.78
CA THR A 198 -21.71 51.06 36.37
C THR A 198 -22.98 51.80 36.77
N ASN A 199 -23.01 52.32 37.99
CA ASN A 199 -24.05 53.22 38.46
C ASN A 199 -23.68 54.67 38.05
N PRO A 200 -24.37 55.29 37.07
CA PRO A 200 -24.03 56.65 36.64
C PRO A 200 -24.57 57.74 37.58
N ASN A 201 -25.36 57.37 38.59
CA ASN A 201 -25.98 58.32 39.52
C ASN A 201 -24.96 58.86 40.51
N THR A 202 -25.16 60.10 40.96
CA THR A 202 -24.25 60.78 41.90
C THR A 202 -24.63 60.63 43.37
N ASN A 203 -25.93 60.46 43.64
CA ASN A 203 -26.46 60.43 45.01
C ASN A 203 -27.18 59.12 45.36
N THR A 204 -27.64 58.36 44.37
CA THR A 204 -28.49 57.17 44.57
C THR A 204 -27.76 55.88 44.24
N SER A 205 -27.91 54.88 45.12
CA SER A 205 -27.40 53.53 44.87
C SER A 205 -28.38 52.73 44.01
N LEU A 206 -27.85 51.78 43.24
CA LEU A 206 -28.65 50.81 42.49
C LEU A 206 -28.49 49.43 43.12
N VAL A 207 -29.53 48.60 43.07
CA VAL A 207 -29.45 47.20 43.49
C VAL A 207 -29.59 46.31 42.25
N ILE A 208 -28.58 45.51 41.95
CA ILE A 208 -28.66 44.48 40.91
C ILE A 208 -29.10 43.17 41.55
N THR A 209 -30.01 42.45 40.91
CA THR A 209 -30.62 41.22 41.46
C THR A 209 -30.34 39.99 40.60
N GLU A 210 -30.06 40.17 39.31
CA GLU A 210 -29.69 39.08 38.42
C GLU A 210 -28.81 39.58 37.27
N LEU A 211 -27.87 38.77 36.83
CA LEU A 211 -27.15 38.98 35.57
C LEU A 211 -27.51 37.85 34.60
N VAL A 212 -27.79 38.23 33.36
CA VAL A 212 -28.19 37.31 32.30
C VAL A 212 -27.13 37.33 31.21
N GLU A 213 -26.31 36.28 31.13
CA GLU A 213 -25.29 36.13 30.11
C GLU A 213 -25.88 35.44 28.88
N LYS A 214 -25.58 35.93 27.69
CA LYS A 214 -25.96 35.32 26.41
C LYS A 214 -24.70 34.99 25.64
N PHE A 215 -24.47 33.72 25.33
CA PHE A 215 -23.31 33.25 24.60
C PHE A 215 -23.72 32.26 23.51
N GLY A 216 -23.43 32.58 22.25
CA GLY A 216 -23.76 31.72 21.11
C GLY A 216 -25.26 31.41 20.96
N GLY A 217 -26.13 32.29 21.47
CA GLY A 217 -27.59 32.09 21.48
C GLY A 217 -28.14 31.43 22.75
N GLU A 218 -27.28 30.81 23.56
CA GLU A 218 -27.65 30.23 24.85
C GLU A 218 -27.70 31.31 25.94
N GLU A 219 -28.65 31.20 26.86
CA GLU A 219 -28.87 32.15 27.95
C GLU A 219 -28.53 31.50 29.30
N PHE A 220 -27.66 32.15 30.07
CA PHE A 220 -27.19 31.69 31.38
C PHE A 220 -27.57 32.71 32.45
N LEU A 221 -28.40 32.28 33.40
CA LEU A 221 -28.72 33.07 34.58
C LEU A 221 -27.59 32.96 35.60
N ILE A 222 -26.94 34.09 35.88
CA ILE A 222 -25.93 34.21 36.93
C ILE A 222 -26.68 34.56 38.22
N SER A 223 -27.33 33.55 38.79
CA SER A 223 -27.84 33.58 40.15
C SER A 223 -26.93 32.71 41.03
N GLY A 224 -26.83 33.03 42.32
CA GLY A 224 -25.80 32.53 43.25
C GLY A 224 -25.75 31.02 43.53
N SER A 225 -25.83 30.12 42.55
CA SER A 225 -25.60 28.68 42.67
C SER A 225 -25.10 28.01 41.37
N LEU A 226 -23.94 28.40 40.82
CA LEU A 226 -23.16 27.56 39.92
C LEU A 226 -22.48 26.42 40.69
N SER A 227 -22.74 25.17 40.30
CA SER A 227 -21.96 24.02 40.77
C SER A 227 -20.61 24.03 40.06
N SER A 228 -19.51 24.12 40.81
CA SER A 228 -18.13 24.08 40.32
C SER A 228 -17.70 22.69 39.79
N SER A 229 -18.63 21.97 39.16
CA SER A 229 -18.38 20.62 38.65
C SER A 229 -17.48 20.67 37.41
N THR A 230 -16.52 19.76 37.36
CA THR A 230 -15.81 19.38 36.14
C THR A 230 -16.80 18.73 35.17
N VAL A 231 -17.59 19.54 34.48
CA VAL A 231 -18.50 19.06 33.43
C VAL A 231 -17.63 18.59 32.27
N SER A 232 -17.68 17.30 31.96
CA SER A 232 -17.19 16.80 30.68
C SER A 232 -18.14 17.31 29.61
N LEU A 233 -17.64 18.15 28.70
CA LEU A 233 -18.40 18.62 27.56
C LEU A 233 -18.43 17.54 26.47
N ASN A 234 -19.63 17.31 25.95
CA ASN A 234 -19.79 16.71 24.62
C ASN A 234 -19.47 17.79 23.56
N GLU A 235 -19.44 17.38 22.31
CA GLU A 235 -19.30 18.27 21.16
C GLU A 235 -20.46 19.27 21.04
N ASP A 236 -20.18 20.45 20.50
CA ASP A 236 -21.03 21.62 20.33
C ASP A 236 -21.72 22.15 21.60
N GLN A 237 -21.14 21.89 22.77
CA GLN A 237 -21.70 22.31 24.04
C GLN A 237 -21.04 23.56 24.59
N VAL A 238 -21.87 24.46 25.12
CA VAL A 238 -21.47 25.62 25.92
C VAL A 238 -22.01 25.47 27.33
N VAL A 239 -21.18 25.74 28.33
CA VAL A 239 -21.60 25.79 29.74
C VAL A 239 -20.97 26.96 30.47
N LEU A 240 -21.72 27.56 31.40
CA LEU A 240 -21.19 28.49 32.38
C LEU A 240 -20.53 27.71 33.53
N VAL A 241 -19.23 27.89 33.72
CA VAL A 241 -18.44 27.14 34.72
C VAL A 241 -18.25 27.91 36.00
N ASN A 242 -18.04 29.22 35.87
CA ASN A 242 -17.71 30.06 37.00
C ASN A 242 -18.23 31.49 36.78
N ALA A 243 -18.55 32.16 37.89
CA ALA A 243 -18.91 33.57 37.92
C ALA A 243 -18.44 34.15 39.27
N VAL A 244 -17.38 34.96 39.24
CA VAL A 244 -16.70 35.49 40.43
C VAL A 244 -16.59 37.00 40.40
N ASP A 245 -16.82 37.62 41.53
CA ASP A 245 -16.56 39.04 41.79
C ASP A 245 -15.50 39.16 42.91
N ASN A 246 -15.37 40.35 43.50
CA ASN A 246 -14.44 40.59 44.61
C ASN A 246 -14.76 39.77 45.88
N ASP A 247 -16.00 39.32 46.04
CA ASP A 247 -16.44 38.49 47.16
C ASP A 247 -16.31 36.98 46.85
N GLY A 248 -15.71 36.67 45.70
CA GLY A 248 -15.43 35.32 45.22
C GLY A 248 -16.60 34.64 44.53
N ARG A 249 -17.77 35.29 44.44
CA ARG A 249 -18.94 34.77 43.74
C ARG A 249 -19.91 35.89 43.41
N CYS A 250 -20.20 36.05 42.12
CA CYS A 250 -21.17 37.03 41.67
C CYS A 250 -22.54 36.83 42.32
N LEU A 251 -23.10 37.91 42.88
CA LEU A 251 -24.43 37.94 43.49
C LEU A 251 -24.64 36.85 44.55
N ALA A 252 -23.63 36.55 45.37
CA ALA A 252 -23.67 35.47 46.36
C ALA A 252 -24.84 35.59 47.35
N SER A 253 -25.21 36.81 47.71
CA SER A 253 -26.33 37.19 48.60
C SER A 253 -27.69 37.23 47.89
N GLY A 254 -27.72 36.99 46.56
CA GLY A 254 -28.90 37.15 45.72
C GLY A 254 -29.12 38.57 45.17
N SER A 255 -28.33 39.55 45.61
CA SER A 255 -28.36 40.92 45.07
C SER A 255 -27.13 41.71 45.50
N GLU A 256 -26.68 42.67 44.70
CA GLU A 256 -25.55 43.55 45.02
C GLU A 256 -25.93 45.02 44.96
N THR A 257 -25.43 45.83 45.91
CA THR A 257 -25.71 47.27 45.94
C THR A 257 -24.54 48.05 45.36
N ILE A 258 -24.77 48.73 44.25
CA ILE A 258 -23.78 49.55 43.56
C ILE A 258 -23.92 51.00 44.04
N ALA A 259 -22.94 51.45 44.82
CA ALA A 259 -22.86 52.83 45.29
C ALA A 259 -22.86 53.85 44.13
N PRO A 260 -23.23 55.12 44.38
CA PRO A 260 -23.21 56.16 43.35
C PRO A 260 -21.83 56.28 42.70
N GLY A 261 -21.78 56.33 41.36
CA GLY A 261 -20.55 56.39 40.57
C GLY A 261 -19.67 55.13 40.59
N ALA A 262 -20.06 54.07 41.31
CA ALA A 262 -19.28 52.84 41.41
C ALA A 262 -19.58 51.86 40.26
N THR A 263 -18.64 50.94 40.03
CA THR A 263 -18.78 49.85 39.05
C THR A 263 -18.67 48.51 39.77
N TYR A 264 -19.68 47.66 39.58
CA TYR A 264 -19.63 46.26 39.93
C TYR A 264 -19.04 45.46 38.77
N ILE A 265 -18.15 44.51 39.08
CA ILE A 265 -17.48 43.65 38.09
C ILE A 265 -17.69 42.19 38.48
N CYS A 266 -18.26 41.42 37.57
CA CYS A 266 -18.40 39.97 37.66
C CYS A 266 -17.64 39.31 36.50
N THR A 267 -16.61 38.52 36.80
CA THR A 267 -15.90 37.73 35.80
C THR A 267 -16.56 36.38 35.63
N VAL A 268 -17.09 36.11 34.44
CA VAL A 268 -17.69 34.81 34.06
C VAL A 268 -16.71 34.00 33.22
N THR A 269 -16.66 32.70 33.44
CA THR A 269 -15.91 31.75 32.61
C THR A 269 -16.89 30.76 31.99
N LEU A 270 -16.95 30.79 30.66
CA LEU A 270 -17.72 29.87 29.84
C LEU A 270 -16.77 28.83 29.24
N ARG A 271 -17.18 27.57 29.23
CA ARG A 271 -16.50 26.54 28.45
C ARG A 271 -17.30 26.26 27.19
N TRP A 272 -16.59 26.15 26.08
CA TRP A 272 -17.15 25.85 24.77
C TRP A 272 -16.27 24.81 24.09
N LYS A 273 -16.86 23.65 23.82
CA LYS A 273 -16.23 22.58 23.06
C LYS A 273 -16.98 22.38 21.75
N SER A 274 -16.27 22.53 20.65
CA SER A 274 -16.67 22.21 19.28
C SER A 274 -15.49 21.50 18.64
N LEU A 275 -15.73 20.37 17.98
CA LEU A 275 -14.70 19.61 17.25
C LEU A 275 -15.02 19.61 15.76
N ILE A 276 -16.30 19.55 15.39
CA ILE A 276 -16.77 19.83 14.04
C ILE A 276 -17.10 21.33 13.89
N LEU A 277 -16.26 22.05 13.16
CA LEU A 277 -16.45 23.48 12.95
C LEU A 277 -17.36 23.75 11.75
N VAL A 278 -18.44 24.50 11.99
CA VAL A 278 -19.25 25.08 10.92
C VAL A 278 -18.76 26.50 10.66
N ASP A 279 -18.24 26.76 9.45
CA ASP A 279 -17.80 28.11 9.10
C ASP A 279 -18.95 29.12 9.25
N THR A 280 -18.78 30.03 10.19
CA THR A 280 -19.75 31.08 10.52
C THR A 280 -19.41 32.41 9.88
N ASP A 281 -18.22 32.56 9.30
CA ASP A 281 -17.77 33.79 8.64
C ASP A 281 -16.91 33.51 7.41
N SER A 282 -17.59 33.30 6.29
CA SER A 282 -16.96 33.08 4.98
C SER A 282 -16.15 34.27 4.45
N SER A 283 -16.11 35.40 5.17
CA SER A 283 -15.29 36.57 4.78
C SER A 283 -13.84 36.48 5.26
N ILE A 284 -13.55 35.56 6.18
CA ILE A 284 -12.22 35.29 6.71
C ILE A 284 -11.67 34.02 6.03
N GLU A 285 -10.37 34.00 5.77
CA GLU A 285 -9.70 32.82 5.20
C GLU A 285 -9.50 31.76 6.30
N GLY A 286 -9.97 30.54 6.04
CA GLY A 286 -9.92 29.40 6.97
C GLY A 286 -11.27 29.10 7.62
N VAL A 287 -11.48 27.84 8.01
CA VAL A 287 -12.71 27.42 8.70
C VAL A 287 -12.64 27.84 10.17
N ARG A 288 -13.73 28.44 10.67
CA ARG A 288 -13.86 28.83 12.08
C ARG A 288 -15.31 28.96 12.50
N GLU A 289 -15.60 28.56 13.72
CA GLU A 289 -16.88 28.81 14.37
C GLU A 289 -16.75 30.04 15.28
N ASP A 290 -17.79 30.89 15.29
CA ASP A 290 -17.91 32.08 16.12
C ASP A 290 -19.09 32.00 17.07
N LYS A 291 -18.88 32.50 18.29
CA LYS A 291 -19.97 32.76 19.24
C LYS A 291 -19.91 34.19 19.74
N VAL A 292 -21.05 34.87 19.60
CA VAL A 292 -21.28 36.21 20.14
C VAL A 292 -21.67 36.11 21.61
N SER A 293 -21.11 36.98 22.42
CA SER A 293 -21.29 37.07 23.86
C SER A 293 -21.71 38.49 24.27
N GLN A 294 -22.78 38.59 25.06
CA GLN A 294 -23.34 39.84 25.58
C GLN A 294 -24.11 39.55 26.86
N PHE A 295 -24.33 40.55 27.72
CA PHE A 295 -25.09 40.34 28.96
C PHE A 295 -26.15 41.42 29.21
N GLY A 296 -27.10 41.10 30.07
CA GLY A 296 -28.08 42.02 30.64
C GLY A 296 -28.11 41.93 32.15
N VAL A 297 -28.82 42.86 32.78
CA VAL A 297 -28.96 42.95 34.24
C VAL A 297 -30.41 43.23 34.63
N HIS A 298 -30.90 42.52 35.64
CA HIS A 298 -32.07 42.93 36.41
C HIS A 298 -31.61 43.81 37.57
N TRP A 299 -32.23 44.97 37.70
CA TRP A 299 -31.88 45.95 38.72
C TRP A 299 -33.13 46.64 39.26
N LYS A 300 -33.01 47.22 40.45
CA LYS A 300 -34.06 48.03 41.06
C LYS A 300 -33.47 49.21 41.80
N PHE A 301 -34.33 50.19 42.02
CA PHE A 301 -34.07 51.32 42.89
C PHE A 301 -34.92 51.19 44.14
N ASP A 302 -34.27 51.20 45.31
CA ASP A 302 -34.95 51.10 46.61
C ASP A 302 -35.88 49.85 46.65
N ASP A 303 -37.02 49.92 47.33
CA ASP A 303 -38.08 48.90 47.30
C ASP A 303 -38.98 48.97 46.04
N GLY A 304 -38.49 49.60 44.97
CA GLY A 304 -39.19 49.72 43.69
C GLY A 304 -39.27 48.40 42.90
N PRO A 305 -40.05 48.38 41.81
CA PRO A 305 -40.12 47.24 40.91
C PRO A 305 -38.77 47.01 40.23
N GLU A 306 -38.48 45.75 39.93
CA GLU A 306 -37.32 45.38 39.12
C GLU A 306 -37.51 45.78 37.65
N ALA A 307 -36.43 46.25 37.04
CA ALA A 307 -36.31 46.57 35.63
C ALA A 307 -35.18 45.74 35.00
N TYR A 308 -35.35 45.38 33.73
CA TYR A 308 -34.31 44.72 32.95
C TYR A 308 -33.62 45.74 32.04
N MET A 309 -32.29 45.67 31.99
CA MET A 309 -31.48 46.43 31.04
C MET A 309 -30.54 45.49 30.27
N GLY A 310 -30.47 45.66 28.95
CA GLY A 310 -29.53 44.97 28.09
C GLY A 310 -29.96 44.97 26.62
N PRO A 311 -29.15 44.38 25.73
CA PRO A 311 -27.83 43.81 26.02
C PRO A 311 -26.72 44.88 26.17
N SER A 312 -25.59 44.48 26.75
CA SER A 312 -24.31 45.20 26.72
C SER A 312 -23.76 45.33 25.29
N ASN A 313 -22.55 45.87 25.14
CA ASN A 313 -21.79 45.66 23.90
C ASN A 313 -21.57 44.16 23.65
N SER A 314 -21.53 43.77 22.37
CA SER A 314 -21.28 42.39 21.94
C SER A 314 -19.78 42.15 21.75
N LEU A 315 -19.32 40.97 22.14
CA LEU A 315 -17.97 40.45 21.88
C LEU A 315 -18.10 39.15 21.10
N THR A 316 -17.18 38.88 20.18
CA THR A 316 -17.12 37.60 19.46
C THR A 316 -15.89 36.84 19.90
N VAL A 317 -16.06 35.55 20.17
CA VAL A 317 -14.96 34.60 20.33
C VAL A 317 -15.06 33.49 19.33
N SER A 318 -13.94 32.83 19.06
CA SER A 318 -13.80 31.94 17.92
C SER A 318 -12.97 30.71 18.22
N ILE A 319 -13.35 29.60 17.60
CA ILE A 319 -12.50 28.41 17.47
C ILE A 319 -12.07 28.32 16.00
N SER A 320 -10.77 28.27 15.76
CA SER A 320 -10.20 28.10 14.41
C SER A 320 -9.77 26.66 14.17
N ASP A 321 -10.05 26.19 12.96
CA ASP A 321 -9.65 24.91 12.39
C ASP A 321 -8.12 24.73 12.40
N VAL A 322 -7.67 23.50 12.62
CA VAL A 322 -6.28 23.06 12.67
C VAL A 322 -6.12 21.82 11.79
N PRO A 323 -5.25 21.87 10.76
CA PRO A 323 -5.09 20.75 9.84
C PRO A 323 -4.81 19.39 10.49
N PRO A 324 -5.28 18.28 9.88
CA PRO A 324 -5.21 16.96 10.47
C PRO A 324 -3.81 16.36 10.41
N ILE A 325 -3.56 15.49 11.39
CA ILE A 325 -2.30 14.76 11.52
C ILE A 325 -2.58 13.27 11.36
N ILE A 326 -2.00 12.67 10.32
CA ILE A 326 -2.06 11.24 10.04
C ILE A 326 -0.67 10.61 10.07
N SER A 327 -0.55 9.38 10.54
CA SER A 327 0.60 8.52 10.26
C SER A 327 0.22 7.37 9.33
N ILE A 328 1.15 7.03 8.43
CA ILE A 328 0.98 5.95 7.47
C ILE A 328 2.17 5.00 7.54
N ALA A 329 1.89 3.71 7.43
CA ALA A 329 2.91 2.67 7.27
C ALA A 329 2.56 1.77 6.08
N LYS A 330 3.58 1.19 5.49
CA LYS A 330 3.45 0.31 4.34
C LYS A 330 4.36 -0.89 4.47
N VAL A 331 3.83 -2.08 4.19
CA VAL A 331 4.60 -3.33 4.14
C VAL A 331 4.25 -4.12 2.88
N ALA A 332 5.19 -4.97 2.42
CA ALA A 332 5.01 -5.88 1.30
C ALA A 332 5.00 -7.33 1.80
N SER A 333 4.20 -8.19 1.17
CA SER A 333 4.20 -9.63 1.39
C SER A 333 3.96 -10.35 0.06
N PRO A 334 4.88 -11.21 -0.39
CA PRO A 334 6.20 -11.46 0.20
C PRO A 334 7.15 -10.26 0.04
N THR A 335 8.30 -10.28 0.74
CA THR A 335 9.38 -9.29 0.59
C THR A 335 10.40 -9.65 -0.49
N SER A 336 10.30 -10.85 -1.05
CA SER A 336 11.06 -11.29 -2.20
C SER A 336 10.20 -12.20 -3.08
N ILE A 337 10.49 -12.20 -4.38
CA ILE A 337 9.84 -13.06 -5.37
C ILE A 337 10.92 -13.75 -6.20
N PRO A 338 10.70 -14.99 -6.66
CA PRO A 338 11.58 -15.61 -7.63
C PRO A 338 11.53 -14.85 -8.96
N GLU A 339 12.67 -14.74 -9.63
CA GLU A 339 12.71 -14.40 -11.05
C GLU A 339 11.96 -15.51 -11.79
N THR A 340 10.95 -15.09 -12.52
CA THR A 340 10.20 -16.00 -13.40
C THR A 340 9.96 -15.20 -14.65
N GLY A 341 9.99 -15.84 -15.82
CA GLY A 341 9.58 -15.19 -17.04
C GLY A 341 8.17 -14.55 -16.93
N PRO A 342 7.75 -13.75 -17.92
CA PRO A 342 6.57 -12.87 -17.86
C PRO A 342 5.19 -13.51 -17.55
N THR A 343 5.12 -14.83 -17.37
CA THR A 343 3.87 -15.60 -17.19
C THR A 343 3.73 -16.29 -15.83
N GLY A 344 4.70 -16.14 -14.89
CA GLY A 344 4.77 -16.94 -13.65
C GLY A 344 4.58 -16.21 -12.31
N PHE A 345 4.39 -14.89 -12.30
CA PHE A 345 4.49 -14.13 -11.05
C PHE A 345 3.32 -14.32 -10.07
N ASP A 346 3.69 -14.60 -8.82
CA ASP A 346 2.82 -14.40 -7.66
C ASP A 346 2.55 -12.90 -7.45
N TYR A 347 1.35 -12.58 -6.96
CA TYR A 347 1.00 -11.21 -6.60
C TYR A 347 1.80 -10.78 -5.36
N VAL A 348 2.47 -9.63 -5.45
CA VAL A 348 3.01 -8.94 -4.28
C VAL A 348 1.87 -8.17 -3.63
N HIS A 349 1.47 -8.56 -2.44
CA HIS A 349 0.48 -7.85 -1.65
C HIS A 349 1.14 -6.70 -0.90
N TYR A 350 0.58 -5.51 -1.03
CA TYR A 350 0.97 -4.34 -0.26
C TYR A 350 -0.12 -3.99 0.75
N TYR A 351 0.29 -3.87 2.01
CA TYR A 351 -0.58 -3.44 3.10
C TYR A 351 -0.22 -2.02 3.49
N VAL A 352 -1.21 -1.13 3.44
CA VAL A 352 -1.08 0.25 3.92
C VAL A 352 -1.94 0.41 5.15
N THR A 353 -1.37 0.95 6.22
CA THR A 353 -2.10 1.22 7.47
C THR A 353 -2.05 2.70 7.80
N TYR A 354 -3.15 3.21 8.34
CA TYR A 354 -3.35 4.60 8.71
C TYR A 354 -3.68 4.71 10.19
N SER A 355 -3.19 5.78 10.83
CA SER A 355 -3.55 6.16 12.20
C SER A 355 -3.80 7.65 12.28
N ASN A 356 -4.91 8.05 12.90
CA ASN A 356 -5.21 9.44 13.21
C ASN A 356 -4.44 9.88 14.46
N GLU A 357 -3.68 10.97 14.34
CA GLU A 357 -2.85 11.57 15.39
C GLU A 357 -3.29 12.99 15.78
N SER A 358 -4.22 13.64 15.07
CA SER A 358 -4.72 14.97 15.45
C SER A 358 -5.61 14.87 16.68
N GLY A 359 -6.56 13.94 16.76
CA GLY A 359 -7.43 13.82 17.93
C GLY A 359 -8.52 14.89 18.03
N TRP A 360 -8.32 16.06 17.43
CA TRP A 360 -9.36 17.06 17.19
C TRP A 360 -10.15 16.79 15.89
N ASP A 361 -9.54 16.19 14.86
CA ASP A 361 -10.23 15.90 13.58
C ASP A 361 -10.67 14.45 13.40
N GLN A 362 -11.65 14.27 12.53
CA GLN A 362 -11.95 13.08 11.77
C GLN A 362 -11.30 13.10 10.36
N ILE A 363 -10.40 12.14 10.11
CA ILE A 363 -9.60 12.13 8.89
C ILE A 363 -10.29 11.43 7.71
N HIS A 364 -10.25 12.09 6.57
CA HIS A 364 -10.69 11.65 5.25
C HIS A 364 -9.49 11.55 4.30
N VAL A 365 -9.49 10.52 3.45
CA VAL A 365 -8.53 10.37 2.35
C VAL A 365 -9.32 9.96 1.12
N LYS A 366 -9.34 10.82 0.09
CA LYS A 366 -10.00 10.49 -1.18
C LYS A 366 -9.05 9.64 -2.03
N ASP A 367 -9.60 8.85 -2.95
CA ASP A 367 -8.79 8.09 -3.91
C ASP A 367 -7.88 9.00 -4.76
N THR A 368 -8.31 10.24 -5.03
CA THR A 368 -7.51 11.24 -5.79
C THR A 368 -6.31 11.77 -5.02
N ASP A 369 -6.35 11.69 -3.68
CA ASP A 369 -5.30 12.17 -2.79
C ASP A 369 -4.32 11.04 -2.41
N PHE A 370 -4.53 9.86 -3.01
CA PHE A 370 -3.70 8.68 -2.86
C PHE A 370 -2.91 8.42 -4.15
N ILE A 371 -1.59 8.54 -4.07
CA ILE A 371 -0.67 8.24 -5.16
C ILE A 371 0.19 7.06 -4.74
N ASP A 372 0.30 6.04 -5.58
CA ASP A 372 1.20 4.93 -5.30
C ASP A 372 1.98 4.41 -6.53
N LEU A 373 3.29 4.50 -6.41
CA LEU A 373 4.19 4.31 -7.52
C LEU A 373 5.16 3.19 -7.20
N VAL A 374 5.25 2.22 -8.10
CA VAL A 374 6.34 1.23 -8.09
C VAL A 374 7.46 1.76 -8.96
N GLN A 375 8.69 1.70 -8.46
CA GLN A 375 9.88 2.05 -9.20
C GLN A 375 10.95 0.99 -8.96
N GLU A 376 11.63 0.58 -10.03
CA GLU A 376 12.84 -0.22 -9.92
C GLU A 376 13.98 0.66 -9.37
N MET A 377 14.66 0.18 -8.34
CA MET A 377 15.73 0.93 -7.69
C MET A 377 16.99 0.90 -8.54
N ASN A 378 17.77 1.99 -8.47
CA ASN A 378 19.02 2.17 -9.21
C ASN A 378 18.89 2.27 -10.74
N THR A 379 17.67 2.28 -11.28
CA THR A 379 17.42 2.63 -12.68
C THR A 379 16.81 4.02 -12.82
N ILE A 380 16.90 4.57 -14.03
CA ILE A 380 16.22 5.81 -14.42
C ILE A 380 14.77 5.55 -14.89
N SER A 381 14.21 4.38 -14.54
CA SER A 381 12.86 4.01 -14.93
C SER A 381 11.84 4.97 -14.30
N GLU A 382 10.88 5.40 -15.11
CA GLU A 382 9.76 6.20 -14.62
C GLU A 382 8.92 5.36 -13.65
N PRO A 383 8.52 5.91 -12.49
CA PRO A 383 7.65 5.21 -11.56
C PRO A 383 6.32 4.86 -12.23
N LYS A 384 5.88 3.60 -12.09
CA LYS A 384 4.64 3.11 -12.69
C LYS A 384 3.50 3.16 -11.66
N PRO A 385 2.35 3.77 -12.00
CA PRO A 385 1.19 3.75 -11.14
C PRO A 385 0.61 2.33 -11.09
N VAL A 386 0.28 1.88 -9.88
CA VAL A 386 -0.43 0.62 -9.64
C VAL A 386 -1.87 0.93 -9.21
N GLY A 387 -2.83 0.02 -9.41
CA GLY A 387 -4.23 0.33 -9.11
C GLY A 387 -4.50 0.33 -7.59
N TYR A 388 -5.02 1.43 -7.03
CA TYR A 388 -5.25 1.60 -5.58
C TYR A 388 -6.69 1.39 -5.13
N THR A 389 -7.50 0.64 -5.89
CA THR A 389 -8.94 0.54 -5.61
C THR A 389 -9.22 0.10 -4.17
N GLY A 390 -9.76 1.00 -3.36
CA GLY A 390 -10.21 0.72 -1.99
C GLY A 390 -9.33 1.24 -0.86
N CYS A 391 -8.35 2.11 -1.13
CA CYS A 391 -7.52 2.74 -0.08
C CYS A 391 -8.06 4.10 0.43
N ALA A 392 -9.18 4.59 -0.11
CA ALA A 392 -9.87 5.75 0.46
C ALA A 392 -10.36 5.49 1.88
N ILE A 393 -10.32 6.54 2.69
CA ILE A 393 -10.79 6.55 4.07
C ILE A 393 -11.87 7.60 4.18
N ASN A 394 -13.01 7.22 4.77
CA ASN A 394 -14.07 8.16 5.07
C ASN A 394 -14.35 8.10 6.57
N GLY A 395 -13.73 9.00 7.33
CA GLY A 395 -14.11 9.20 8.71
C GLY A 395 -13.23 8.53 9.78
N LEU A 396 -11.90 8.51 9.63
CA LEU A 396 -10.98 7.90 10.60
C LEU A 396 -10.85 8.76 11.87
N THR A 397 -11.38 8.26 12.98
CA THR A 397 -11.36 8.95 14.28
C THR A 397 -10.11 8.62 15.11
N TYR A 398 -9.85 9.44 16.13
CA TYR A 398 -8.75 9.26 17.07
C TYR A 398 -8.74 7.84 17.67
N THR A 399 -7.56 7.23 17.78
CA THR A 399 -7.32 5.84 18.25
C THR A 399 -7.83 4.72 17.32
N GLN A 400 -8.50 5.03 16.21
CA GLN A 400 -8.80 4.02 15.20
C GLN A 400 -7.63 3.84 14.23
N GLY A 401 -7.40 2.57 13.88
CA GLY A 401 -6.56 2.20 12.74
C GLY A 401 -7.43 1.78 11.57
N SER A 402 -7.02 2.14 10.36
CA SER A 402 -7.60 1.62 9.12
C SER A 402 -6.48 1.12 8.21
N GLY A 403 -6.82 0.41 7.15
CA GLY A 403 -5.85 -0.02 6.16
C GLY A 403 -6.49 -0.63 4.93
N CYS A 404 -5.67 -0.79 3.90
CA CYS A 404 -6.04 -1.47 2.67
C CYS A 404 -4.97 -2.51 2.29
N ASP A 405 -5.41 -3.54 1.57
CA ASP A 405 -4.58 -4.60 0.99
C ASP A 405 -4.89 -4.66 -0.51
N TYR A 406 -3.85 -4.66 -1.33
CA TYR A 406 -3.97 -4.85 -2.77
C TYR A 406 -2.75 -5.59 -3.32
N GLY A 407 -3.02 -6.46 -4.29
CA GLY A 407 -2.00 -7.22 -5.01
C GLY A 407 -1.50 -6.48 -6.25
N VAL A 408 -0.19 -6.50 -6.46
CA VAL A 408 0.47 -6.03 -7.68
C VAL A 408 1.13 -7.22 -8.37
N ASN A 409 0.78 -7.44 -9.65
CA ASN A 409 1.49 -8.40 -10.48
C ASN A 409 2.70 -7.71 -11.14
N MET A 410 3.90 -8.03 -10.63
CA MET A 410 5.13 -7.38 -11.08
C MET A 410 5.43 -7.67 -12.56
N GLY A 411 5.20 -8.89 -13.06
CA GLY A 411 5.45 -9.24 -14.46
C GLY A 411 4.52 -8.58 -15.48
N THR A 412 3.34 -8.10 -15.05
CA THR A 412 2.51 -7.23 -15.91
C THR A 412 3.01 -5.79 -15.90
N LEU A 413 3.67 -5.38 -14.82
CA LEU A 413 4.12 -4.02 -14.62
C LEU A 413 5.47 -3.79 -15.29
N TYR A 414 6.37 -4.76 -15.28
CA TYR A 414 7.70 -4.72 -15.92
C TYR A 414 7.84 -5.88 -16.90
N SER A 415 8.35 -5.57 -18.10
CA SER A 415 8.49 -6.54 -19.20
C SER A 415 9.65 -7.53 -19.01
N SER A 416 10.55 -7.23 -18.07
CA SER A 416 11.70 -8.02 -17.67
C SER A 416 11.92 -7.76 -16.18
N ILE A 417 12.20 -8.81 -15.41
CA ILE A 417 12.44 -8.77 -13.98
C ILE A 417 13.53 -9.80 -13.74
N ASN A 418 14.72 -9.33 -13.39
CA ASN A 418 15.92 -10.15 -13.33
C ASN A 418 16.38 -10.32 -11.88
N ALA A 419 17.18 -11.35 -11.59
CA ALA A 419 17.81 -11.51 -10.28
C ALA A 419 18.56 -10.25 -9.83
N GLY A 420 18.41 -9.94 -8.54
CA GLY A 420 19.06 -8.79 -7.93
C GLY A 420 18.34 -7.46 -8.15
N ASP A 421 17.30 -7.41 -8.99
CA ASP A 421 16.42 -6.25 -9.07
C ASP A 421 15.75 -5.98 -7.71
N VAL A 422 15.54 -4.70 -7.42
CA VAL A 422 14.79 -4.28 -6.23
C VAL A 422 13.73 -3.28 -6.66
N TYR A 423 12.47 -3.56 -6.36
CA TYR A 423 11.35 -2.68 -6.66
C TYR A 423 10.86 -2.01 -5.39
N LYS A 424 10.82 -0.68 -5.39
CA LYS A 424 10.28 0.14 -4.31
C LYS A 424 8.90 0.64 -4.69
N ASN A 425 7.91 0.24 -3.91
CA ASN A 425 6.57 0.79 -3.97
C ASN A 425 6.43 1.93 -2.95
N THR A 426 6.03 3.12 -3.39
CA THR A 426 5.90 4.33 -2.58
C THR A 426 4.49 4.88 -2.65
N VAL A 427 3.81 4.93 -1.50
CA VAL A 427 2.52 5.57 -1.30
C VAL A 427 2.71 6.99 -0.79
N LYS A 428 1.92 7.93 -1.32
CA LYS A 428 1.79 9.30 -0.85
C LYS A 428 0.32 9.64 -0.60
N VAL A 429 0.05 10.30 0.51
CA VAL A 429 -1.31 10.61 0.98
C VAL A 429 -1.38 12.05 1.47
N ILE A 430 -2.42 12.78 1.06
CA ILE A 430 -2.80 14.05 1.67
C ILE A 430 -4.12 13.83 2.43
N PRO A 431 -4.13 13.92 3.78
CA PRO A 431 -5.37 13.83 4.53
C PRO A 431 -6.18 15.12 4.42
N THR A 432 -7.49 14.99 4.56
CA THR A 432 -8.43 16.11 4.75
C THR A 432 -9.23 15.84 6.02
N ASP A 433 -9.54 16.84 6.82
CA ASP A 433 -10.46 16.73 7.96
C ASP A 433 -11.93 16.81 7.46
N GLU A 434 -12.87 16.91 8.39
CA GLU A 434 -14.30 17.01 8.21
C GLU A 434 -14.77 18.43 7.83
N GLU A 435 -13.96 19.44 8.11
CA GLU A 435 -14.09 20.85 7.72
C GLU A 435 -13.68 21.06 6.25
N GLY A 436 -12.88 20.15 5.70
CA GLY A 436 -12.36 20.20 4.35
C GLY A 436 -10.94 20.78 4.24
N THR A 437 -10.28 21.03 5.37
CA THR A 437 -8.91 21.50 5.46
C THR A 437 -7.93 20.35 5.23
N SER A 438 -6.86 20.64 4.49
CA SER A 438 -5.88 19.63 4.08
C SER A 438 -4.69 19.62 5.03
N GLY A 439 -4.30 18.43 5.48
CA GLY A 439 -3.09 18.23 6.25
C GLY A 439 -1.83 18.10 5.38
N GLU A 440 -0.73 17.69 6.01
CA GLU A 440 0.55 17.51 5.31
C GLU A 440 0.60 16.22 4.48
N LEU A 441 1.29 16.28 3.34
CA LEU A 441 1.64 15.11 2.55
C LEU A 441 2.47 14.11 3.38
N LYS A 442 1.95 12.89 3.55
CA LYS A 442 2.69 11.77 4.15
C LYS A 442 3.15 10.78 3.08
N THR A 443 4.27 10.12 3.33
CA THR A 443 4.86 9.14 2.41
C THR A 443 5.27 7.88 3.18
N ALA A 444 4.91 6.71 2.64
CA ALA A 444 5.39 5.40 3.13
C ALA A 444 5.82 4.55 1.93
N ALA A 445 6.77 3.64 2.16
CA ALA A 445 7.26 2.78 1.09
C ALA A 445 7.59 1.38 1.61
N ALA A 446 7.48 0.40 0.72
CA ALA A 446 7.94 -0.96 0.92
C ALA A 446 8.72 -1.39 -0.32
N SER A 447 9.69 -2.28 -0.13
CA SER A 447 10.51 -2.81 -1.22
C SER A 447 10.42 -4.33 -1.27
N ILE A 448 10.52 -4.86 -2.47
CA ILE A 448 10.71 -6.28 -2.73
C ILE A 448 11.99 -6.51 -3.54
N SER A 449 12.66 -7.63 -3.31
CA SER A 449 13.81 -8.09 -4.11
C SER A 449 13.44 -9.26 -5.01
N VAL A 450 14.18 -9.44 -6.08
CA VAL A 450 14.07 -10.59 -6.98
C VAL A 450 15.20 -11.58 -6.69
N GLU A 451 14.83 -12.83 -6.44
CA GLU A 451 15.74 -13.96 -6.19
C GLU A 451 15.93 -14.79 -7.45
N ASN A 452 17.15 -15.29 -7.69
CA ASN A 452 17.52 -16.07 -8.85
C ASN A 452 16.91 -17.48 -8.82
N VAL A 453 16.51 -17.96 -9.99
CA VAL A 453 16.03 -19.31 -10.24
C VAL A 453 16.94 -19.96 -11.26
N ASN A 454 17.77 -20.90 -10.80
CA ASN A 454 18.72 -21.60 -11.67
C ASN A 454 18.04 -22.17 -12.93
N PRO A 455 18.71 -22.10 -14.11
CA PRO A 455 18.18 -22.61 -15.35
C PRO A 455 18.08 -24.14 -15.32
N VAL A 456 17.06 -24.67 -16.01
CA VAL A 456 16.78 -26.10 -16.15
C VAL A 456 17.07 -26.52 -17.60
N VAL A 457 18.18 -27.24 -17.76
CA VAL A 457 18.62 -27.84 -19.02
C VAL A 457 18.28 -29.33 -19.07
N THR A 458 17.98 -29.84 -20.26
CA THR A 458 17.98 -31.28 -20.55
C THR A 458 18.94 -31.57 -21.69
N LEU A 459 19.84 -32.52 -21.49
CA LEU A 459 20.74 -33.05 -22.51
C LEU A 459 20.22 -34.43 -22.93
N LYS A 460 20.11 -34.65 -24.23
CA LYS A 460 19.91 -35.98 -24.80
C LYS A 460 21.01 -36.34 -25.78
N LYS A 461 21.48 -37.57 -25.70
CA LYS A 461 22.55 -38.14 -26.49
C LYS A 461 22.05 -39.35 -27.25
N TYR A 462 22.28 -39.32 -28.55
CA TYR A 462 21.95 -40.41 -29.44
C TYR A 462 23.20 -40.88 -30.18
N VAL A 463 23.18 -42.11 -30.68
CA VAL A 463 24.32 -42.71 -31.38
C VAL A 463 23.85 -43.47 -32.61
N ARG A 464 24.69 -43.52 -33.65
CA ARG A 464 24.46 -44.35 -34.83
C ARG A 464 25.76 -44.85 -35.45
N ALA A 465 25.65 -45.97 -36.18
CA ALA A 465 26.70 -46.43 -37.06
C ALA A 465 26.77 -45.58 -38.35
N GLY A 466 27.99 -45.31 -38.78
CA GLY A 466 28.33 -44.45 -39.92
C GLY A 466 28.34 -42.96 -39.58
N LEU A 467 28.56 -42.13 -40.60
CA LEU A 467 28.46 -40.67 -40.52
C LEU A 467 27.01 -40.21 -40.30
N ALA A 468 26.83 -38.97 -39.83
CA ALA A 468 25.53 -38.30 -39.70
C ALA A 468 24.64 -38.43 -40.96
N PRO A 469 23.30 -38.46 -40.83
CA PRO A 469 22.41 -38.58 -41.98
C PRO A 469 22.62 -37.44 -42.97
N GLU A 470 22.71 -37.72 -44.28
CA GLU A 470 22.88 -36.66 -45.30
C GLU A 470 21.68 -35.69 -45.33
N VAL A 471 20.49 -36.18 -44.99
CA VAL A 471 19.26 -35.39 -44.88
C VAL A 471 18.93 -35.23 -43.40
N ASN A 472 18.79 -34.00 -42.94
CA ASN A 472 18.53 -33.64 -41.54
C ASN A 472 19.50 -34.31 -40.55
N PRO A 473 20.81 -33.97 -40.60
CA PRO A 473 21.82 -34.59 -39.74
C PRO A 473 21.57 -34.42 -38.23
N LEU A 474 20.75 -33.44 -37.85
CA LEU A 474 20.40 -33.10 -36.46
C LEU A 474 19.04 -33.65 -36.01
N ASP A 475 18.37 -34.48 -36.82
CA ASP A 475 17.09 -35.12 -36.45
C ASP A 475 17.35 -36.39 -35.63
N PRO A 476 16.89 -36.46 -34.36
CA PRO A 476 17.06 -37.64 -33.51
C PRO A 476 16.48 -38.93 -34.09
N ALA A 477 15.50 -38.86 -34.99
CA ALA A 477 14.91 -40.05 -35.61
C ALA A 477 15.92 -40.85 -36.46
N GLY A 478 17.04 -40.25 -36.85
CA GLY A 478 18.14 -40.92 -37.56
C GLY A 478 19.14 -41.66 -36.66
N TYR A 479 18.93 -41.66 -35.34
CA TYR A 479 19.86 -42.18 -34.34
C TYR A 479 19.16 -43.10 -33.33
N HIS A 480 19.94 -43.78 -32.49
CA HIS A 480 19.48 -44.62 -31.38
C HIS A 480 19.77 -43.94 -30.04
N ASP A 481 18.80 -43.99 -29.12
CA ASP A 481 18.80 -43.28 -27.81
C ASP A 481 19.62 -43.99 -26.71
N MET A 482 20.25 -45.13 -27.01
CA MET A 482 21.01 -45.89 -26.01
C MET A 482 22.27 -46.50 -26.62
N SER A 483 22.14 -47.28 -27.70
CA SER A 483 23.27 -47.96 -28.29
C SER A 483 23.15 -48.19 -29.80
N THR A 484 24.30 -48.40 -30.43
CA THR A 484 24.43 -48.90 -31.81
C THR A 484 25.52 -49.96 -31.86
N SER A 485 25.51 -50.80 -32.89
CA SER A 485 26.57 -51.79 -33.12
C SER A 485 27.34 -51.51 -34.42
N VAL A 486 28.64 -51.76 -34.45
CA VAL A 486 29.49 -51.80 -35.65
C VAL A 486 30.22 -53.13 -35.74
N ASP A 487 30.77 -53.50 -36.90
CA ASP A 487 31.59 -54.71 -37.02
C ASP A 487 32.94 -54.55 -36.27
N GLU A 488 33.41 -55.60 -35.60
CA GLU A 488 34.69 -55.63 -34.90
C GLU A 488 35.84 -55.27 -35.86
N TYR A 489 36.81 -54.52 -35.35
CA TYR A 489 37.88 -53.99 -36.18
C TYR A 489 39.17 -53.82 -35.39
N GLN A 490 40.25 -54.41 -35.89
CA GLN A 490 41.57 -54.34 -35.29
C GLN A 490 42.37 -53.13 -35.80
N LEU A 491 43.04 -52.41 -34.90
CA LEU A 491 43.73 -51.10 -35.06
C LEU A 491 44.86 -51.02 -36.12
N THR A 492 45.05 -52.02 -36.98
CA THR A 492 46.18 -52.07 -37.93
C THR A 492 46.05 -51.09 -39.12
N ASP A 493 44.83 -50.61 -39.43
CA ASP A 493 44.57 -49.63 -40.49
C ASP A 493 43.42 -48.66 -40.15
N LEU A 494 43.73 -47.46 -39.66
CA LEU A 494 42.71 -46.45 -39.32
C LEU A 494 41.94 -45.91 -40.53
N SER A 495 42.34 -46.18 -41.78
CA SER A 495 41.62 -45.70 -42.97
C SER A 495 40.32 -46.46 -43.24
N ARG A 496 40.17 -47.67 -42.68
CA ARG A 496 38.99 -48.53 -42.85
C ARG A 496 38.23 -48.79 -41.55
N ALA A 497 38.63 -48.16 -40.44
CA ALA A 497 37.94 -48.26 -39.17
C ALA A 497 36.47 -47.80 -39.29
N PRO A 498 35.51 -48.52 -38.68
CA PRO A 498 34.13 -48.07 -38.60
C PRO A 498 34.03 -46.68 -38.00
N VAL A 499 33.07 -45.89 -38.50
CA VAL A 499 32.73 -44.58 -37.97
C VAL A 499 31.43 -44.68 -37.20
N VAL A 500 31.35 -44.03 -36.04
CA VAL A 500 30.11 -43.80 -35.30
C VAL A 500 29.88 -42.30 -35.18
N THR A 501 28.63 -41.88 -35.16
CA THR A 501 28.24 -40.49 -34.93
C THR A 501 27.36 -40.41 -33.69
N PHE A 502 27.73 -39.51 -32.78
CA PHE A 502 26.91 -39.08 -31.65
C PHE A 502 26.17 -37.79 -32.01
N LEU A 503 24.89 -37.71 -31.64
CA LEU A 503 24.04 -36.52 -31.73
C LEU A 503 23.72 -36.05 -30.32
N PHE A 504 23.88 -34.76 -30.05
CA PHE A 504 23.55 -34.12 -28.79
C PHE A 504 22.42 -33.14 -29.01
N VAL A 505 21.40 -33.17 -28.16
CA VAL A 505 20.28 -32.24 -28.16
C VAL A 505 20.20 -31.60 -26.78
N VAL A 506 20.41 -30.28 -26.71
CA VAL A 506 20.31 -29.48 -25.50
C VAL A 506 19.01 -28.70 -25.56
N SER A 507 18.11 -28.96 -24.61
CA SER A 507 16.78 -28.36 -24.53
C SER A 507 16.68 -27.42 -23.33
N ASN A 508 16.03 -26.27 -23.52
CA ASN A 508 15.76 -25.31 -22.45
C ASN A 508 14.32 -25.44 -21.93
N SER A 509 14.18 -25.86 -20.67
CA SER A 509 12.90 -25.95 -19.97
C SER A 509 12.74 -24.91 -18.85
N SER A 510 13.70 -23.98 -18.75
CA SER A 510 13.69 -22.84 -17.84
C SER A 510 12.63 -21.81 -18.26
N PHE A 511 12.35 -20.85 -17.39
CA PHE A 511 11.46 -19.73 -17.71
C PHE A 511 12.13 -18.64 -18.55
N GLU A 512 13.45 -18.71 -18.71
CA GLU A 512 14.29 -17.71 -19.36
C GLU A 512 15.29 -18.38 -20.30
N ASN A 513 15.90 -17.58 -21.16
CA ASN A 513 16.94 -18.06 -22.04
C ASN A 513 18.19 -18.36 -21.22
N PHE A 514 18.92 -19.42 -21.55
CA PHE A 514 20.25 -19.65 -21.00
C PHE A 514 21.31 -19.64 -22.12
N GLU A 515 22.55 -19.44 -21.74
CA GLU A 515 23.74 -19.64 -22.54
C GLU A 515 24.41 -20.97 -22.17
N ILE A 516 24.87 -21.74 -23.16
CA ILE A 516 25.69 -22.92 -22.92
C ILE A 516 27.11 -22.47 -22.60
N MET A 517 27.53 -22.66 -21.35
CA MET A 517 28.82 -22.21 -20.85
C MET A 517 29.94 -23.19 -21.14
N ASP A 518 29.64 -24.49 -21.09
CA ASP A 518 30.61 -25.53 -21.31
C ASP A 518 29.93 -26.83 -21.79
N PHE A 519 30.66 -27.64 -22.53
CA PHE A 519 30.21 -28.91 -23.08
C PHE A 519 31.38 -29.88 -23.19
N VAL A 520 31.21 -31.07 -22.59
CA VAL A 520 32.24 -32.12 -22.58
C VAL A 520 31.61 -33.42 -23.07
N ASP A 521 32.09 -33.93 -24.21
CA ASP A 521 31.85 -35.31 -24.63
C ASP A 521 32.94 -36.24 -24.07
N PHE A 522 32.64 -37.52 -23.88
CA PHE A 522 33.46 -38.48 -23.12
C PHE A 522 33.80 -37.96 -21.71
N ALA A 523 32.80 -37.41 -21.04
CA ALA A 523 32.90 -36.83 -19.71
C ALA A 523 33.12 -37.91 -18.64
N GLN A 524 34.16 -37.74 -17.82
CA GLN A 524 34.46 -38.64 -16.70
C GLN A 524 34.51 -37.86 -15.38
N ALA A 525 33.68 -38.27 -14.43
CA ALA A 525 33.67 -37.77 -13.05
C ALA A 525 33.18 -38.84 -12.06
N GLU A 526 33.61 -38.75 -10.80
CA GLU A 526 33.03 -39.57 -9.71
C GLU A 526 31.59 -39.15 -9.40
N THR A 527 31.30 -37.85 -9.50
CA THR A 527 29.97 -37.25 -9.40
C THR A 527 29.89 -36.03 -10.32
N PHE A 528 28.87 -35.97 -11.17
CA PHE A 528 28.63 -34.79 -12.00
C PHE A 528 28.05 -33.63 -11.18
N GLY A 529 28.40 -32.40 -11.59
CA GLY A 529 28.04 -31.17 -10.90
C GLY A 529 28.24 -29.96 -11.81
N LEU A 530 28.31 -28.77 -11.21
CA LEU A 530 28.55 -27.52 -11.94
C LEU A 530 30.02 -27.33 -12.39
N ASN A 531 30.95 -28.13 -11.89
CA ASN A 531 32.35 -28.08 -12.32
C ASN A 531 32.53 -28.94 -13.58
N PRO A 532 33.22 -28.42 -14.62
CA PRO A 532 33.51 -29.19 -15.81
C PRO A 532 34.27 -30.50 -15.50
N PRO A 533 33.76 -31.66 -15.95
CA PRO A 533 34.45 -32.94 -15.81
C PRO A 533 35.65 -33.05 -16.74
N ALA A 534 36.52 -34.03 -16.52
CA ALA A 534 37.61 -34.31 -17.43
C ALA A 534 37.10 -35.06 -18.68
N GLN A 535 37.64 -34.74 -19.85
CA GLN A 535 37.44 -35.54 -21.06
C GLN A 535 38.39 -36.73 -21.06
N VAL A 536 37.85 -37.95 -21.10
CA VAL A 536 38.62 -39.20 -21.15
C VAL A 536 38.00 -40.14 -22.17
N PHE A 537 38.64 -40.22 -23.34
CA PHE A 537 38.21 -41.12 -24.40
C PHE A 537 38.35 -42.60 -23.99
N ASP A 538 37.36 -43.39 -24.39
CA ASP A 538 37.44 -44.85 -24.31
C ASP A 538 38.63 -45.38 -25.13
N SER A 539 39.28 -46.45 -24.68
CA SER A 539 40.39 -47.09 -25.41
C SER A 539 40.01 -47.58 -26.80
N ASN A 540 38.72 -47.82 -27.04
CA ASN A 540 38.15 -48.29 -28.30
C ASN A 540 37.80 -47.13 -29.26
N ILE A 541 38.06 -45.89 -28.87
CA ILE A 541 38.13 -44.74 -29.78
C ILE A 541 39.49 -44.77 -30.48
N ALA A 542 39.48 -45.24 -31.73
CA ALA A 542 40.67 -45.48 -32.53
C ALA A 542 41.39 -44.19 -32.97
N ASP A 543 40.63 -43.09 -33.08
CA ASP A 543 41.14 -41.75 -33.37
C ASP A 543 40.38 -40.74 -32.51
N THR A 544 41.09 -40.04 -31.61
CA THR A 544 40.49 -39.04 -30.72
C THR A 544 40.24 -37.71 -31.44
N VAL A 545 40.70 -37.56 -32.69
CA VAL A 545 40.32 -36.44 -33.55
C VAL A 545 39.02 -36.81 -34.27
N PRO A 546 37.92 -36.07 -34.08
CA PRO A 546 36.68 -36.35 -34.78
C PRO A 546 36.85 -36.31 -36.29
N VAL A 547 36.20 -37.24 -36.98
CA VAL A 547 36.06 -37.26 -38.45
C VAL A 547 35.18 -36.09 -38.91
N ASP A 548 34.19 -35.73 -38.10
CA ASP A 548 33.31 -34.58 -38.28
C ASP A 548 32.87 -34.07 -36.91
N ASP A 549 32.80 -32.75 -36.73
CA ASP A 549 32.45 -32.09 -35.47
C ASP A 549 31.70 -30.79 -35.75
N THR A 550 30.42 -30.77 -35.37
CA THR A 550 29.56 -29.58 -35.45
C THR A 550 29.29 -28.96 -34.07
N CYS A 551 29.81 -29.56 -32.98
CA CYS A 551 29.61 -29.10 -31.61
C CYS A 551 30.51 -27.93 -31.20
N SER A 552 31.51 -27.58 -32.01
CA SER A 552 32.36 -26.41 -31.79
C SER A 552 31.61 -25.06 -31.68
N GLY A 553 30.38 -24.97 -32.20
CA GLY A 553 29.51 -23.80 -32.08
C GLY A 553 28.49 -23.84 -30.94
N LEU A 554 28.50 -24.90 -30.12
CA LEU A 554 27.53 -25.10 -29.05
C LEU A 554 27.80 -24.19 -27.84
N ILE A 555 29.07 -24.07 -27.45
CA ILE A 555 29.50 -23.19 -26.35
C ILE A 555 29.32 -21.72 -26.77
N GLY A 556 28.71 -20.93 -25.90
CA GLY A 556 28.34 -19.54 -26.15
C GLY A 556 27.03 -19.36 -26.93
N SER A 557 26.34 -20.45 -27.27
CA SER A 557 25.01 -20.37 -27.89
C SER A 557 23.94 -20.10 -26.83
N SER A 558 23.02 -19.19 -27.16
CA SER A 558 21.83 -18.93 -26.33
C SER A 558 20.68 -19.80 -26.81
N VAL A 559 20.05 -20.53 -25.88
CA VAL A 559 18.90 -21.38 -26.12
C VAL A 559 17.67 -20.71 -25.55
N ALA A 560 16.71 -20.36 -26.40
CA ALA A 560 15.49 -19.70 -25.98
C ALA A 560 14.57 -20.65 -25.19
N VAL A 561 13.67 -20.08 -24.40
CA VAL A 561 12.67 -20.83 -23.62
C VAL A 561 11.89 -21.81 -24.50
N ASN A 562 11.82 -23.08 -24.08
CA ASN A 562 11.19 -24.19 -24.81
C ASN A 562 11.78 -24.51 -26.20
N GLU A 563 12.97 -23.97 -26.53
CA GLU A 563 13.70 -24.31 -27.74
C GLU A 563 14.81 -25.33 -27.47
N SER A 564 15.43 -25.86 -28.52
CA SER A 564 16.55 -26.79 -28.43
C SER A 564 17.60 -26.50 -29.50
N VAL A 565 18.86 -26.75 -29.15
CA VAL A 565 19.99 -26.74 -30.08
C VAL A 565 20.59 -28.14 -30.16
N ALA A 566 21.11 -28.51 -31.33
CA ALA A 566 21.69 -29.83 -31.53
C ALA A 566 22.99 -29.77 -32.33
N CYS A 567 23.87 -30.74 -32.08
CA CYS A 567 25.14 -30.88 -32.78
C CYS A 567 25.57 -32.36 -32.82
N THR A 568 26.55 -32.68 -33.65
CA THR A 568 27.04 -34.05 -33.88
C THR A 568 28.55 -34.13 -33.82
N MET A 569 29.07 -35.25 -33.31
CA MET A 569 30.50 -35.60 -33.36
C MET A 569 30.67 -37.03 -33.89
N SER A 570 31.59 -37.23 -34.83
CA SER A 570 31.84 -38.53 -35.44
C SER A 570 33.25 -39.03 -35.15
N PHE A 571 33.38 -40.26 -34.69
CA PHE A 571 34.66 -40.87 -34.32
C PHE A 571 34.89 -42.18 -35.04
N LYS A 572 36.16 -42.53 -35.24
CA LYS A 572 36.55 -43.89 -35.64
C LYS A 572 36.67 -44.77 -34.41
N VAL A 573 36.10 -45.96 -34.48
CA VAL A 573 36.12 -46.94 -33.39
C VAL A 573 36.81 -48.23 -33.82
N ALA A 574 37.41 -48.92 -32.86
CA ALA A 574 38.09 -50.21 -33.05
C ALA A 574 38.04 -51.00 -31.75
N GLY A 575 37.61 -52.26 -31.83
CA GLY A 575 37.42 -53.16 -30.69
C GLY A 575 37.01 -54.54 -31.19
N ASP A 576 37.10 -55.53 -30.31
CA ASP A 576 36.67 -56.92 -30.54
C ASP A 576 35.21 -57.13 -30.07
N ASP A 577 34.57 -58.25 -30.44
CA ASP A 577 33.15 -58.61 -30.10
C ASP A 577 32.77 -58.55 -28.60
N SER A 578 33.72 -58.40 -27.69
CA SER A 578 33.47 -58.24 -26.24
C SER A 578 33.67 -56.82 -25.70
N ASP A 579 34.11 -55.91 -26.56
CA ASP A 579 34.42 -54.53 -26.19
C ASP A 579 33.19 -53.63 -26.39
N SER A 580 33.22 -52.47 -25.75
CA SER A 580 32.24 -51.40 -25.96
C SER A 580 32.94 -50.04 -25.90
N VAL A 581 32.27 -49.02 -26.43
CA VAL A 581 32.61 -47.62 -26.18
C VAL A 581 31.52 -47.03 -25.32
N ASP A 582 31.85 -46.69 -24.07
CA ASP A 582 30.95 -45.95 -23.20
C ASP A 582 31.21 -44.45 -23.34
N ASN A 583 30.19 -43.69 -23.75
CA ASN A 583 30.34 -42.26 -23.96
C ASN A 583 29.27 -41.46 -23.20
N ILE A 584 29.68 -40.79 -22.12
CA ILE A 584 28.84 -39.84 -21.37
C ILE A 584 29.11 -38.43 -21.88
N ALA A 585 28.06 -37.65 -22.13
CA ALA A 585 28.18 -36.21 -22.35
C ALA A 585 27.67 -35.41 -21.16
N TRP A 586 28.24 -34.23 -20.98
CA TRP A 586 27.89 -33.28 -19.93
C TRP A 586 27.78 -31.87 -20.52
N VAL A 587 26.79 -31.11 -20.09
CA VAL A 587 26.58 -29.71 -20.49
C VAL A 587 26.36 -28.82 -19.28
N LEU A 588 26.93 -27.62 -19.29
CA LEU A 588 26.69 -26.56 -18.32
C LEU A 588 26.03 -25.36 -19.00
N VAL A 589 25.02 -24.81 -18.35
CA VAL A 589 24.28 -23.64 -18.82
C VAL A 589 24.21 -22.57 -17.73
N SER A 590 24.02 -21.33 -18.15
CA SER A 590 23.87 -20.17 -17.29
C SER A 590 22.81 -19.23 -17.84
N ASP A 591 21.92 -18.71 -17.00
CA ASP A 591 21.01 -17.60 -17.38
C ASP A 591 21.78 -16.25 -17.45
N GLY A 592 22.93 -16.17 -16.79
CA GLY A 592 23.82 -15.00 -16.82
C GLY A 592 23.38 -13.90 -15.85
N GLU A 593 22.37 -14.19 -15.04
CA GLU A 593 21.85 -13.28 -14.04
C GLU A 593 22.63 -13.44 -12.72
N GLN A 594 22.73 -12.36 -11.96
CA GLN A 594 23.57 -12.33 -10.77
C GLN A 594 22.81 -11.74 -9.59
N GLU A 595 22.63 -12.55 -8.55
CA GLU A 595 22.09 -12.06 -7.29
C GLU A 595 23.05 -11.10 -6.57
N ALA A 596 22.49 -10.28 -5.68
CA ALA A 596 23.24 -9.55 -4.66
C ALA A 596 23.98 -10.52 -3.72
N GLY A 597 25.18 -10.94 -4.10
CA GLY A 597 25.95 -11.99 -3.43
C GLY A 597 26.91 -12.73 -4.35
N GLY A 598 26.74 -12.60 -5.66
CA GLY A 598 27.70 -13.02 -6.67
C GLY A 598 27.48 -14.41 -7.25
N SER A 599 26.46 -15.14 -6.80
CA SER A 599 26.04 -16.40 -7.41
C SER A 599 25.43 -16.13 -8.78
N ILE A 600 25.88 -16.87 -9.78
CA ILE A 600 25.31 -16.87 -11.14
C ILE A 600 24.36 -18.06 -11.21
N GLY A 601 23.18 -17.88 -11.81
CA GLY A 601 22.24 -18.98 -12.04
C GLY A 601 22.83 -20.01 -12.99
N GLN A 602 23.04 -21.24 -12.52
CA GLN A 602 23.68 -22.31 -13.31
C GLN A 602 22.93 -23.64 -13.20
N GLY A 603 22.90 -24.37 -14.31
CA GLY A 603 22.32 -25.71 -14.41
C GLY A 603 23.22 -26.62 -15.23
N PHE A 604 23.17 -27.92 -14.97
CA PHE A 604 23.90 -28.92 -15.77
C PHE A 604 23.04 -30.15 -16.01
N ASP A 605 23.34 -30.90 -17.07
CA ASP A 605 22.74 -32.21 -17.31
C ASP A 605 23.75 -33.16 -17.99
N THR A 606 23.47 -34.46 -17.93
CA THR A 606 24.30 -35.52 -18.52
C THR A 606 23.45 -36.56 -19.21
N ASP A 607 23.98 -37.15 -20.29
CA ASP A 607 23.37 -38.31 -20.92
C ASP A 607 24.42 -39.21 -21.56
N ASP A 608 24.15 -40.52 -21.63
CA ASP A 608 25.10 -41.54 -22.07
C ASP A 608 24.62 -42.33 -23.30
N ALA A 609 25.57 -42.80 -24.09
CA ALA A 609 25.31 -43.68 -25.22
C ALA A 609 26.48 -44.65 -25.43
N MET A 610 26.18 -45.85 -25.92
CA MET A 610 27.12 -46.96 -26.05
C MET A 610 27.31 -47.40 -27.51
N VAL A 611 28.52 -47.83 -27.87
CA VAL A 611 28.77 -48.55 -29.12
C VAL A 611 29.25 -49.96 -28.82
N GLU A 612 28.61 -50.96 -29.41
CA GLU A 612 28.98 -52.38 -29.32
C GLU A 612 29.68 -52.84 -30.61
N PHE A 613 30.54 -53.86 -30.51
CA PHE A 613 31.21 -54.47 -31.66
C PHE A 613 30.62 -55.86 -31.95
N ASN A 614 30.29 -56.13 -33.21
CA ASN A 614 29.76 -57.41 -33.69
C ASN A 614 30.88 -58.27 -34.28
N PRO A 615 30.81 -59.61 -34.21
CA PRO A 615 31.89 -60.48 -34.66
C PRO A 615 31.91 -60.61 -36.20
N VAL A 616 33.11 -60.63 -36.80
CA VAL A 616 33.29 -60.82 -38.26
C VAL A 616 33.77 -62.26 -38.56
N GLY A 617 33.00 -63.01 -39.36
CA GLY A 617 33.28 -64.43 -39.62
C GLY A 617 34.59 -64.72 -40.38
N ASN A 618 35.36 -65.72 -39.92
CA ASN A 618 36.62 -66.16 -40.55
C ASN A 618 36.39 -67.08 -41.78
N SER A 619 37.14 -66.86 -42.87
CA SER A 619 37.28 -67.83 -43.97
C SER A 619 38.76 -68.13 -44.26
N ILE A 620 39.20 -69.38 -44.03
CA ILE A 620 40.57 -69.86 -44.33
C ILE A 620 40.46 -71.23 -45.04
N ALA A 621 41.21 -71.44 -46.14
CA ALA A 621 41.29 -72.71 -46.89
C ALA A 621 42.73 -73.25 -46.95
N LEU A 622 42.92 -74.57 -46.76
CA LEU A 622 44.21 -75.31 -46.70
C LEU A 622 44.16 -76.53 -47.63
N GLY A 623 45.27 -76.89 -48.32
CA GLY A 623 45.38 -78.06 -49.21
C GLY A 623 46.62 -78.94 -48.91
N LEU A 624 46.50 -80.27 -49.09
CA LEU A 624 47.54 -81.29 -48.84
C LEU A 624 47.56 -82.36 -49.97
N ASP A 625 48.75 -82.88 -50.33
CA ASP A 625 48.99 -83.96 -51.33
C ASP A 625 49.54 -85.25 -50.66
N MET A 626 49.14 -86.46 -51.13
CA MET A 626 49.60 -87.79 -50.59
C MET A 626 49.90 -88.84 -51.71
N SER A 627 50.80 -89.84 -51.45
CA SER A 627 51.19 -90.93 -52.41
C SER A 627 51.44 -92.29 -51.73
N ALA A 628 51.12 -93.44 -52.37
CA ALA A 628 51.33 -94.81 -51.81
C ALA A 628 52.03 -95.79 -52.79
N THR A 629 52.78 -96.79 -52.28
CA THR A 629 53.55 -97.80 -53.06
C THR A 629 53.01 -99.23 -52.87
N VAL A 630 52.86 -100.00 -53.96
CA VAL A 630 52.41 -101.41 -53.95
C VAL A 630 53.55 -102.36 -54.34
N LYS A 631 53.72 -103.50 -53.66
CA LYS A 631 54.67 -104.58 -54.01
C LYS A 631 53.94 -105.87 -54.39
N LEU A 632 54.27 -106.48 -55.54
CA LEU A 632 53.75 -107.78 -55.98
C LEU A 632 54.81 -108.89 -55.88
N SER A 633 54.39 -110.15 -55.72
CA SER A 633 55.25 -111.34 -55.82
C SER A 633 54.57 -112.48 -56.59
N VAL A 634 55.19 -112.95 -57.68
CA VAL A 634 54.71 -114.08 -58.50
C VAL A 634 55.78 -115.19 -58.51
N THR A 635 55.39 -116.45 -58.31
CA THR A 635 56.32 -117.62 -58.31
C THR A 635 55.84 -118.68 -59.31
N ALA A 636 56.66 -119.02 -60.30
CA ALA A 636 56.38 -120.03 -61.33
C ALA A 636 56.78 -121.45 -60.86
N HIS A 637 55.97 -122.46 -61.20
CA HIS A 637 56.00 -123.76 -60.52
C HIS A 637 56.36 -125.01 -61.35
N ALA A 638 56.93 -124.88 -62.56
CA ALA A 638 57.61 -126.02 -63.22
C ALA A 638 58.41 -125.63 -64.47
N ASP A 639 58.00 -124.62 -65.24
CA ASP A 639 58.56 -124.31 -66.57
C ASP A 639 58.91 -122.80 -66.72
N ASN A 640 59.66 -122.44 -67.76
CA ASN A 640 60.11 -121.06 -68.02
C ASN A 640 58.92 -120.18 -68.45
N VAL A 641 58.60 -119.11 -67.71
CA VAL A 641 57.46 -118.23 -68.00
C VAL A 641 57.93 -116.83 -68.41
N GLU A 642 57.41 -116.32 -69.53
CA GLU A 642 57.60 -114.92 -69.96
C GLU A 642 56.40 -114.07 -69.48
N VAL A 643 56.70 -112.98 -68.77
CA VAL A 643 55.64 -112.05 -68.33
C VAL A 643 55.44 -111.00 -69.42
N LEU A 644 54.34 -111.08 -70.15
CA LEU A 644 54.08 -110.21 -71.31
C LEU A 644 53.62 -108.81 -70.96
N SER A 645 52.75 -108.67 -69.95
CA SER A 645 52.21 -107.37 -69.57
C SER A 645 51.59 -107.40 -68.18
N PHE A 646 51.86 -106.35 -67.43
CA PHE A 646 51.14 -106.02 -66.20
C PHE A 646 49.97 -105.10 -66.57
N GLU A 647 48.82 -105.71 -66.88
CA GLU A 647 47.55 -105.00 -66.99
C GLU A 647 46.68 -105.41 -65.79
N PRO A 648 46.39 -104.53 -64.83
CA PRO A 648 45.45 -104.83 -63.76
C PRO A 648 44.04 -104.94 -64.35
N LEU A 649 43.41 -106.11 -64.21
CA LEU A 649 42.09 -106.43 -64.82
C LEU A 649 40.90 -106.32 -63.85
N SER A 650 41.12 -105.93 -62.60
CA SER A 650 40.07 -105.76 -61.59
C SER A 650 40.21 -104.42 -60.87
N ASP A 651 39.09 -103.82 -60.51
CA ASP A 651 39.02 -102.57 -59.76
C ASP A 651 39.71 -102.74 -58.39
N VAL A 652 40.47 -101.73 -57.96
CA VAL A 652 40.99 -101.64 -56.58
C VAL A 652 39.94 -100.89 -55.77
N ILE A 653 39.33 -101.55 -54.78
CA ILE A 653 38.33 -100.91 -53.93
C ILE A 653 39.05 -100.19 -52.79
N VAL A 654 38.89 -98.87 -52.73
CA VAL A 654 39.39 -98.03 -51.63
C VAL A 654 38.18 -97.57 -50.81
N MET A 655 38.11 -97.98 -49.55
CA MET A 655 37.08 -97.51 -48.63
C MET A 655 37.66 -96.47 -47.66
N VAL A 656 36.87 -95.43 -47.40
CA VAL A 656 37.15 -94.44 -46.36
C VAL A 656 36.37 -94.87 -45.12
N ALA A 657 37.07 -95.16 -44.03
CA ALA A 657 36.43 -95.32 -42.72
C ALA A 657 36.34 -93.95 -42.06
N THR A 658 35.13 -93.47 -41.80
CA THR A 658 34.91 -92.35 -40.89
C THR A 658 34.77 -92.90 -39.48
N GLU A 659 35.73 -92.61 -38.61
CA GLU A 659 35.54 -92.81 -37.17
C GLU A 659 34.60 -91.72 -36.65
N ASP A 660 33.33 -92.07 -36.39
CA ASP A 660 32.51 -91.32 -35.43
C ASP A 660 32.90 -91.82 -34.02
N PRO A 661 33.49 -90.97 -33.16
CA PRO A 661 33.92 -91.38 -31.82
C PRO A 661 32.77 -91.78 -30.88
N ASN A 662 31.49 -91.70 -31.30
CA ASN A 662 30.33 -92.02 -30.48
C ASN A 662 29.43 -93.17 -30.99
N ALA A 663 29.79 -93.88 -32.07
CA ALA A 663 28.99 -95.00 -32.59
C ALA A 663 29.49 -96.36 -32.06
N ALA A 664 28.60 -97.13 -31.43
CA ALA A 664 28.92 -98.42 -30.79
C ALA A 664 28.89 -99.64 -31.73
N GLU A 665 28.63 -99.46 -33.03
CA GLU A 665 28.76 -100.50 -34.05
C GLU A 665 29.27 -99.85 -35.35
N THR A 666 30.33 -100.42 -35.94
CA THR A 666 30.84 -100.02 -37.26
C THR A 666 29.88 -100.52 -38.34
N THR A 667 28.97 -99.66 -38.78
CA THR A 667 28.25 -99.86 -40.04
C THR A 667 29.24 -99.57 -41.18
N LEU A 668 29.65 -100.63 -41.89
CA LEU A 668 30.32 -100.51 -43.18
C LEU A 668 29.29 -100.01 -44.19
N ASP A 669 29.08 -98.70 -44.23
CA ASP A 669 28.31 -98.08 -45.30
C ASP A 669 29.07 -98.20 -46.63
N GLU A 670 28.29 -98.48 -47.67
CA GLU A 670 28.62 -98.74 -49.08
C GLU A 670 29.95 -98.13 -49.60
N PRO A 671 30.68 -98.84 -50.49
CA PRO A 671 31.95 -98.35 -51.02
C PRO A 671 31.76 -97.01 -51.74
N LEU A 672 32.38 -95.95 -51.20
CA LEU A 672 32.33 -94.60 -51.79
C LEU A 672 32.99 -94.52 -53.18
N PHE A 673 33.72 -95.56 -53.62
CA PHE A 673 34.27 -95.67 -54.96
C PHE A 673 34.30 -97.14 -55.46
N SER A 674 33.53 -97.44 -56.51
CA SER A 674 33.83 -98.51 -57.47
C SER A 674 34.18 -97.82 -58.80
N GLY A 675 35.45 -97.50 -59.00
CA GLY A 675 35.92 -96.73 -60.16
C GLY A 675 36.81 -97.57 -61.08
N THR A 676 36.57 -97.46 -62.38
CA THR A 676 37.50 -97.93 -63.42
C THR A 676 38.81 -97.13 -63.36
N PHE A 677 39.94 -97.74 -63.77
CA PHE A 677 41.31 -97.20 -63.62
C PHE A 677 41.60 -95.81 -64.21
N ASP A 678 40.66 -95.17 -64.91
CA ASP A 678 40.82 -93.86 -65.56
C ASP A 678 40.99 -92.68 -64.57
N GLN A 679 40.76 -92.91 -63.27
CA GLN A 679 40.84 -91.88 -62.21
C GLN A 679 42.14 -91.92 -61.40
N PHE A 680 43.04 -92.85 -61.70
CA PHE A 680 44.35 -92.95 -61.06
C PHE A 680 45.44 -92.67 -62.08
N THR A 681 46.50 -91.98 -61.64
CA THR A 681 47.73 -91.92 -62.44
C THR A 681 48.68 -92.97 -61.89
N VAL A 682 48.94 -94.03 -62.66
CA VAL A 682 49.95 -95.04 -62.32
C VAL A 682 51.30 -94.56 -62.83
N ALA A 683 52.28 -94.45 -61.94
CA ALA A 683 53.62 -94.00 -62.26
C ALA A 683 54.67 -94.91 -61.61
N ASN A 684 55.88 -94.93 -62.19
CA ASN A 684 57.05 -95.64 -61.66
C ASN A 684 56.86 -97.15 -61.49
N ILE A 685 56.46 -97.84 -62.56
CA ILE A 685 56.50 -99.31 -62.60
C ILE A 685 57.98 -99.73 -62.67
N ASP A 686 58.51 -100.26 -61.58
CA ASP A 686 59.86 -100.83 -61.50
C ASP A 686 59.76 -102.34 -61.20
N CYS A 687 60.38 -103.14 -62.06
CA CYS A 687 60.22 -104.58 -62.08
C CYS A 687 61.59 -105.26 -62.18
N SER A 688 61.79 -106.27 -61.34
CA SER A 688 63.10 -106.92 -61.16
C SER A 688 63.64 -107.70 -62.38
N SER A 689 62.81 -108.01 -63.39
CA SER A 689 63.19 -108.73 -64.63
C SER A 689 62.07 -108.61 -65.69
N THR A 690 62.21 -109.19 -66.88
CA THR A 690 61.10 -109.46 -67.83
C THR A 690 60.91 -110.95 -68.16
N THR A 691 61.77 -111.83 -67.61
CA THR A 691 61.72 -113.29 -67.73
C THR A 691 61.89 -113.96 -66.36
N ILE A 692 61.11 -115.00 -66.07
CA ILE A 692 61.13 -115.71 -64.77
C ILE A 692 61.71 -117.11 -64.96
N ASP A 693 62.85 -117.39 -64.33
CA ASP A 693 63.43 -118.73 -64.26
C ASP A 693 62.72 -119.60 -63.19
N PRO A 694 62.61 -120.93 -63.39
CA PRO A 694 61.94 -121.83 -62.46
C PRO A 694 62.52 -121.74 -61.03
N GLY A 695 61.65 -121.50 -60.05
CA GLY A 695 62.02 -121.41 -58.63
C GLY A 695 62.41 -120.01 -58.11
N TYR A 696 62.34 -118.96 -58.94
CA TYR A 696 62.57 -117.57 -58.51
C TYR A 696 61.26 -116.79 -58.35
N THR A 697 61.22 -115.91 -57.34
CA THR A 697 60.11 -114.98 -57.11
C THR A 697 60.36 -113.68 -57.85
N TYR A 698 59.34 -113.24 -58.58
CA TYR A 698 59.37 -112.00 -59.33
C TYR A 698 58.66 -110.88 -58.58
N SER A 699 59.32 -109.74 -58.40
CA SER A 699 58.74 -108.55 -57.75
C SER A 699 58.69 -107.33 -58.66
N CYS A 700 57.54 -106.65 -58.65
CA CYS A 700 57.33 -105.32 -59.21
C CYS A 700 56.78 -104.38 -58.14
N SER A 701 57.12 -103.10 -58.26
CA SER A 701 56.50 -102.01 -57.53
C SER A 701 55.98 -100.92 -58.44
N PHE A 702 54.86 -100.30 -58.07
CA PHE A 702 54.33 -99.10 -58.73
C PHE A 702 53.66 -98.18 -57.71
N THR A 703 53.57 -96.90 -58.08
CA THR A 703 52.87 -95.86 -57.30
C THR A 703 51.58 -95.44 -57.99
N PHE A 704 50.54 -95.15 -57.22
CA PHE A 704 49.30 -94.57 -57.73
C PHE A 704 48.94 -93.28 -56.98
N THR A 705 48.43 -92.29 -57.72
CA THR A 705 47.88 -91.04 -57.17
C THR A 705 46.40 -90.94 -57.51
N PRO A 706 45.50 -90.85 -56.52
CA PRO A 706 44.08 -90.58 -56.77
C PRO A 706 43.89 -89.11 -57.16
N LYS A 707 42.96 -88.82 -58.08
CA LYS A 707 42.58 -87.45 -58.46
C LYS A 707 41.32 -87.02 -57.68
N GLY A 708 41.40 -85.98 -56.83
CA GLY A 708 40.24 -85.42 -56.11
C GLY A 708 40.60 -84.37 -55.05
N GLU A 709 39.61 -83.65 -54.52
CA GLU A 709 39.72 -82.80 -53.34
C GLU A 709 39.35 -83.62 -52.07
N TYR A 710 40.10 -83.46 -50.97
CA TYR A 710 39.97 -84.30 -49.77
C TYR A 710 39.80 -83.48 -48.49
N THR A 711 39.03 -84.00 -47.54
CA THR A 711 38.88 -83.43 -46.19
C THR A 711 39.84 -84.11 -45.20
N ALA A 712 40.42 -83.32 -44.29
CA ALA A 712 41.63 -83.65 -43.51
C ALA A 712 41.48 -84.71 -42.40
N THR A 713 40.43 -85.55 -42.41
CA THR A 713 40.10 -86.45 -41.29
C THR A 713 39.95 -87.93 -41.68
N ALA A 714 40.34 -88.34 -42.89
CA ALA A 714 40.14 -89.71 -43.38
C ALA A 714 41.40 -90.59 -43.29
N GLY A 715 41.30 -91.73 -42.60
CA GLY A 715 42.27 -92.84 -42.71
C GLY A 715 41.94 -93.76 -43.87
N LEU A 716 42.92 -94.06 -44.74
CA LEU A 716 42.75 -94.95 -45.90
C LEU A 716 43.15 -96.39 -45.55
N GLN A 717 42.25 -97.35 -45.77
CA GLN A 717 42.56 -98.79 -45.74
C GLN A 717 42.28 -99.42 -47.11
N VAL A 718 43.28 -100.11 -47.66
CA VAL A 718 43.11 -100.99 -48.84
C VAL A 718 42.79 -102.39 -48.33
N LEU A 719 41.59 -102.89 -48.61
CA LEU A 719 41.20 -104.24 -48.23
C LEU A 719 41.69 -105.24 -49.28
N ASN A 720 42.31 -106.32 -48.79
CA ASN A 720 42.92 -107.46 -49.50
C ASN A 720 42.29 -107.86 -50.85
N ASP A 721 42.59 -107.13 -51.91
CA ASP A 721 42.26 -107.54 -53.26
C ASP A 721 43.42 -108.26 -53.92
N THR A 722 43.11 -109.40 -54.53
CA THR A 722 44.02 -110.13 -55.41
C THR A 722 44.08 -109.45 -56.77
N LEU A 723 45.26 -109.01 -57.20
CA LEU A 723 45.48 -108.44 -58.53
C LEU A 723 45.58 -109.56 -59.58
N LYS A 724 44.81 -109.50 -60.67
CA LYS A 724 45.00 -110.43 -61.80
C LYS A 724 46.06 -109.91 -62.76
N VAL A 725 47.03 -110.76 -63.12
CA VAL A 725 48.11 -110.48 -64.08
C VAL A 725 48.11 -111.52 -65.21
N ARG A 726 48.53 -111.14 -66.42
CA ARG A 726 48.66 -112.06 -67.57
C ARG A 726 50.11 -112.51 -67.73
N VAL A 727 50.31 -113.82 -67.76
CA VAL A 727 51.61 -114.45 -68.06
C VAL A 727 51.48 -115.33 -69.30
N ARG A 728 52.55 -115.47 -70.08
CA ARG A 728 52.61 -116.38 -71.22
C ARG A 728 53.68 -117.43 -71.01
N ASP A 729 53.29 -118.68 -71.25
CA ASP A 729 54.20 -119.82 -71.25
C ASP A 729 54.99 -119.89 -72.57
N ASP A 730 56.11 -120.61 -72.57
CA ASP A 730 57.01 -120.72 -73.74
C ASP A 730 56.36 -121.41 -74.95
N ASP A 731 55.25 -122.11 -74.74
CA ASP A 731 54.39 -122.70 -75.78
C ASP A 731 53.36 -121.73 -76.40
N GLY A 732 53.32 -120.48 -75.90
CA GLY A 732 52.44 -119.42 -76.37
C GLY A 732 51.10 -119.31 -75.64
N THR A 733 50.82 -120.18 -74.67
CA THR A 733 49.59 -120.16 -73.86
C THR A 733 49.60 -118.98 -72.88
N VAL A 734 48.54 -118.17 -72.88
CA VAL A 734 48.38 -117.04 -71.94
C VAL A 734 47.48 -117.47 -70.78
N GLN A 735 47.95 -117.31 -69.54
CA GLN A 735 47.18 -117.56 -68.31
C GLN A 735 47.00 -116.28 -67.48
N GLU A 736 45.85 -116.17 -66.81
CA GLU A 736 45.58 -115.11 -65.83
C GLU A 736 45.85 -115.65 -64.42
N LEU A 737 46.84 -115.06 -63.73
CA LEU A 737 47.22 -115.40 -62.36
C LEU A 737 46.72 -114.35 -61.39
N SER A 738 46.30 -114.77 -60.20
CA SER A 738 45.94 -113.87 -59.10
C SER A 738 47.14 -113.68 -58.18
N ALA A 739 47.52 -112.44 -57.91
CA ALA A 739 48.63 -112.05 -57.05
C ALA A 739 48.12 -111.34 -55.79
N VAL A 740 48.76 -111.58 -54.66
CA VAL A 740 48.42 -110.93 -53.38
C VAL A 740 49.10 -109.57 -53.31
N ILE A 741 48.34 -108.53 -52.99
CA ILE A 741 48.82 -107.16 -52.82
C ILE A 741 49.24 -106.93 -51.36
N THR A 742 50.39 -106.29 -51.13
CA THR A 742 50.74 -105.69 -49.82
C THR A 742 50.99 -104.19 -50.02
N VAL A 743 50.33 -103.34 -49.23
CA VAL A 743 50.42 -101.87 -49.31
C VAL A 743 51.26 -101.34 -48.14
N GLU A 744 52.26 -100.52 -48.44
CA GLU A 744 52.96 -99.68 -47.44
C GLU A 744 52.52 -98.23 -47.67
N ALA A 745 51.73 -97.67 -46.74
CA ALA A 745 51.39 -96.25 -46.74
C ALA A 745 52.55 -95.43 -46.13
N GLN A 746 52.90 -94.29 -46.73
CA GLN A 746 53.78 -93.28 -46.13
C GLN A 746 53.01 -92.00 -45.85
#